data_AF-A0A3M1HFG5-F1
#
_entry.id   AF-A0A3M1HFG5-F1
#
_cell.length_a   1.000
_cell.length_b   1.000
_cell.length_c   1.000
_cell.angle_alpha   90.00
_cell.angle_beta   90.00
_cell.angle_gamma   90.00
#
_symmetry.space_group_name_H-M   'P 1'
#
loop_
_entity.id
_entity.type
_entity.pdbx_description
1 polymer ?
#
loop_
_entity_poly.entity_id
_entity_poly.type
_entity_poly.pdbx_seq_one_letter_code
_entity_poly.pdbx_strand_id
1 'polypeptide(L)'
;KKLTQQHPEQREMLLTKYHDFMRRYKKSPLVAKAKEEIKKLKSREAVEYEKLVKKVHRIMKRSPKYGFPLAEDHINRYIQRYRGTPWAEKAKKLKESLKQQYLAKKNDSSDSEQNSHEDGGKENGKEEPSLTEREKLQKYLVKATQFAQDFDYEEARKELERGSQEKWTKKELTQQLQFAMQDMDEEETFWQEIIRLLNEKKDRLYVYLKRIRRTVVKVEKKGWILDNQHILPWKQVPLLFFERMLKWKNWTKKEYYPLGLFLSTHHLSTLGYRFFKKALKTQKELQKRVESFVGRLENRLISETGFRLYRDNWVRGMDYQQLSRNKVYYIEGWYDKKELLKRYGQSLAEKLKMDQEKEAKKALKERREKLFREYGVLEMDTMLDQGDPSKNVDVVIMCDGFRKDQIPYFRQLASTILLQLKVVEPFKSYKDHINVHRIDLYEQKEGIKAKSEKTAKTRLGCYINELDQLKCNRSRVNFYSSLAPDADMVIVVANTKDVRPTGGDGLLVIDIGGDFAKRVATGIGFAFGNLSVEYVDLKMVPHYPDFGPEKEPYYYNVTRESNPKKVKWHYWNYPPTSSPKVGCYEGAYYRDKGYYKPTEKCRMISSQFENYCVVCLEQLERAFYKFLSPIGEFLPILPQAYLFRDQKKVYEIKFLKIRNMDQVGGKYESQWYIDQNRTKKGKQTHDGTKLVLYGRSLKPGIHHIAVQVRYSNKRVRRDLGVMEDHRVWTLEVLPFDRPKIRGPKEIRHRSGKLLEFYLNASPPYKNSDFEWKLQNPPKRAVFDPQESYFQWCPGDFQRGAYILNFEISFKKRPDVKIIYPVKVTIYGPGDNNLPFFRYQKPIIVQEGEEMEQKILAFDVDGDHLLYSIKKGEVPPGLKLDENEGVLHWRPTFFQGGTYKFKIRVTDGERGRTLPLIIKVENKNPTEKEKYKRDFGIYLGLRSANPKIKANAMKQLSKWPPMLQWMKWVNYLRDFQPKIRERAYQVLSAWMEKGTMKQRLLFLQLVEPYVFQLMDEPKTMRLIRSSIAKVKKSRVRPYPKYCKSIEKWLKKIDKYNEWRFKEDLKKK
;
A
#
# COMPACT_ATOMS: atom_id res chain seq x y z
N LYS A 1 2.16 -28.99 -38.37
CA LYS A 1 1.92 -27.75 -39.14
C LYS A 1 2.53 -27.82 -40.55
N LYS A 2 3.86 -28.04 -40.71
CA LYS A 2 4.47 -28.34 -42.03
C LYS A 2 3.83 -29.56 -42.70
N LEU A 3 3.71 -30.68 -41.97
CA LEU A 3 3.01 -31.90 -42.43
C LEU A 3 1.56 -31.66 -42.86
N THR A 4 0.79 -30.85 -42.12
CA THR A 4 -0.62 -30.55 -42.44
C THR A 4 -0.80 -29.53 -43.57
N GLN A 5 0.28 -28.87 -44.02
CA GLN A 5 0.27 -28.03 -45.21
C GLN A 5 0.55 -28.84 -46.48
N GLN A 6 1.29 -29.96 -46.35
CA GLN A 6 1.61 -30.86 -47.46
C GLN A 6 0.59 -32.00 -47.62
N HIS A 7 0.00 -32.47 -46.52
CA HIS A 7 -0.93 -33.60 -46.45
C HIS A 7 -2.19 -33.23 -45.64
N PRO A 8 -3.16 -32.52 -46.23
CA PRO A 8 -4.37 -32.05 -45.54
C PRO A 8 -5.21 -33.18 -44.90
N GLU A 9 -5.19 -34.38 -45.48
CA GLU A 9 -5.86 -35.60 -45.03
C GLU A 9 -5.36 -36.09 -43.67
N GLN A 10 -4.09 -35.82 -43.32
CA GLN A 10 -3.51 -36.26 -42.04
C GLN A 10 -3.88 -35.35 -40.85
N ARG A 11 -4.66 -34.30 -41.08
CA ARG A 11 -5.04 -33.29 -40.06
C ARG A 11 -5.93 -33.87 -38.96
N GLU A 12 -6.87 -34.75 -39.31
CA GLU A 12 -7.74 -35.47 -38.36
C GLU A 12 -6.93 -36.41 -37.46
N MET A 13 -6.01 -37.19 -38.04
CA MET A 13 -5.11 -38.07 -37.28
C MET A 13 -4.28 -37.28 -36.25
N LEU A 14 -3.74 -36.12 -36.64
CA LEU A 14 -2.96 -35.27 -35.74
C LEU A 14 -3.82 -34.66 -34.62
N LEU A 15 -5.04 -34.21 -34.92
CA LEU A 15 -5.98 -33.74 -33.90
C LEU A 15 -6.29 -34.86 -32.90
N THR A 16 -6.51 -36.08 -33.37
CA THR A 16 -6.74 -37.25 -32.51
C THR A 16 -5.53 -37.53 -31.62
N LYS A 17 -4.30 -37.50 -32.16
CA LYS A 17 -3.07 -37.65 -31.36
C LYS A 17 -2.92 -36.57 -30.29
N TYR A 18 -3.24 -35.31 -30.59
CA TYR A 18 -3.24 -34.24 -29.58
C TYR A 18 -4.33 -34.45 -28.51
N HIS A 19 -5.53 -34.88 -28.88
CA HIS A 19 -6.58 -35.19 -27.91
C HIS A 19 -6.21 -36.39 -27.02
N ASP A 20 -5.59 -37.42 -27.59
CA ASP A 20 -5.09 -38.58 -26.86
C ASP A 20 -3.94 -38.21 -25.92
N PHE A 21 -3.00 -37.37 -26.38
CA PHE A 21 -1.95 -36.80 -25.54
C PHE A 21 -2.55 -36.02 -24.36
N MET A 22 -3.54 -35.16 -24.59
CA MET A 22 -4.22 -34.44 -23.52
C MET A 22 -5.00 -35.37 -22.58
N ARG A 23 -5.53 -36.48 -23.10
CA ARG A 23 -6.29 -37.46 -22.32
C ARG A 23 -5.37 -38.29 -21.42
N ARG A 24 -4.19 -38.70 -21.92
CA ARG A 24 -3.16 -39.46 -21.19
C ARG A 24 -2.38 -38.58 -20.21
N TYR A 25 -1.97 -37.39 -20.63
CA TYR A 25 -1.04 -36.53 -19.87
C TYR A 25 -1.71 -35.29 -19.30
N LYS A 26 -2.90 -35.42 -18.69
CA LYS A 26 -3.75 -34.30 -18.20
C LYS A 26 -3.03 -33.30 -17.27
N LYS A 27 -1.97 -33.72 -16.57
CA LYS A 27 -1.19 -32.88 -15.63
C LYS A 27 0.09 -32.29 -16.23
N SER A 28 0.42 -32.59 -17.49
CA SER A 28 1.62 -32.05 -18.14
C SER A 28 1.47 -30.56 -18.44
N PRO A 29 2.51 -29.72 -18.19
CA PRO A 29 2.48 -28.30 -18.55
C PRO A 29 2.33 -28.07 -20.07
N LEU A 30 2.60 -29.10 -20.89
CA LEU A 30 2.45 -29.04 -22.34
C LEU A 30 1.00 -29.16 -22.83
N VAL A 31 0.03 -29.53 -21.96
CA VAL A 31 -1.40 -29.60 -22.32
C VAL A 31 -1.96 -28.25 -22.76
N ALA A 32 -1.50 -27.15 -22.15
CA ALA A 32 -1.93 -25.81 -22.55
C ALA A 32 -1.51 -25.49 -24.00
N LYS A 33 -0.27 -25.86 -24.35
CA LYS A 33 0.29 -25.69 -25.70
C LYS A 33 -0.43 -26.58 -26.72
N ALA A 34 -0.75 -27.83 -26.35
CA ALA A 34 -1.54 -28.75 -27.18
C ALA A 34 -2.95 -28.19 -27.49
N LYS A 35 -3.63 -27.57 -26.52
CA LYS A 35 -4.94 -26.91 -26.74
C LYS A 35 -4.84 -25.76 -27.73
N GLU A 36 -3.77 -24.98 -27.65
CA GLU A 36 -3.55 -23.86 -28.54
C GLU A 36 -3.26 -24.33 -29.98
N GLU A 37 -2.47 -25.38 -30.15
CA GLU A 37 -2.18 -25.98 -31.46
C GLU A 37 -3.42 -26.65 -32.07
N ILE A 38 -4.26 -27.33 -31.28
CA ILE A 38 -5.58 -27.81 -31.73
C ILE A 38 -6.42 -26.67 -32.30
N LYS A 39 -6.44 -25.51 -31.63
CA LYS A 39 -7.23 -24.35 -32.07
C LYS A 39 -6.76 -23.82 -33.43
N LYS A 40 -5.45 -23.86 -33.69
CA LYS A 40 -4.84 -23.48 -34.98
C LYS A 40 -5.07 -24.55 -36.07
N LEU A 41 -5.29 -25.80 -35.68
CA LEU A 41 -5.53 -26.94 -36.57
C LEU A 41 -7.01 -27.17 -36.92
N LYS A 42 -7.98 -26.43 -36.36
CA LYS A 42 -9.40 -26.56 -36.76
C LYS A 42 -9.63 -25.93 -38.14
N SER A 43 -10.40 -26.61 -38.99
CA SER A 43 -10.83 -26.08 -40.29
C SER A 43 -11.90 -24.99 -40.09
N ARG A 44 -12.09 -24.13 -41.10
CA ARG A 44 -13.04 -23.01 -41.01
C ARG A 44 -14.47 -23.53 -40.82
N GLU A 45 -14.81 -24.63 -41.47
CA GLU A 45 -16.09 -25.32 -41.36
C GLU A 45 -16.34 -25.80 -39.93
N ALA A 46 -15.35 -26.41 -39.27
CA ALA A 46 -15.48 -26.88 -37.88
C ALA A 46 -15.78 -25.75 -36.89
N VAL A 47 -15.17 -24.57 -37.09
CA VAL A 47 -15.39 -23.39 -36.26
C VAL A 47 -16.78 -22.79 -36.50
N GLU A 48 -17.25 -22.78 -37.75
CA GLU A 48 -18.60 -22.32 -38.08
C GLU A 48 -19.68 -23.28 -37.60
N TYR A 49 -19.45 -24.60 -37.65
CA TYR A 49 -20.34 -25.61 -37.09
C TYR A 49 -20.52 -25.42 -35.57
N GLU A 50 -19.45 -25.17 -34.82
CA GLU A 50 -19.55 -24.88 -33.37
C GLU A 50 -20.37 -23.61 -33.08
N LYS A 51 -20.30 -22.60 -33.95
CA LYS A 51 -21.14 -21.39 -33.84
C LYS A 51 -22.59 -21.71 -34.17
N LEU A 52 -22.86 -22.50 -35.20
CA LEU A 52 -24.19 -22.98 -35.57
C LEU A 52 -24.83 -23.72 -34.39
N VAL A 53 -24.15 -24.71 -33.82
CA VAL A 53 -24.65 -25.52 -32.69
C VAL A 53 -25.05 -24.62 -31.52
N LYS A 54 -24.22 -23.62 -31.17
CA LYS A 54 -24.54 -22.66 -30.10
C LYS A 54 -25.75 -21.78 -30.44
N LYS A 55 -25.88 -21.34 -31.69
CA LYS A 55 -27.01 -20.52 -32.15
C LYS A 55 -28.31 -21.31 -32.13
N VAL A 56 -28.29 -22.54 -32.66
CA VAL A 56 -29.40 -23.50 -32.65
C VAL A 56 -29.83 -23.81 -31.22
N HIS A 57 -28.90 -24.12 -30.32
CA HIS A 57 -29.22 -24.33 -28.90
C HIS A 57 -29.90 -23.12 -28.26
N ARG A 58 -29.51 -21.89 -28.64
CA ARG A 58 -30.10 -20.67 -28.11
C ARG A 58 -31.52 -20.44 -28.64
N ILE A 59 -31.76 -20.75 -29.92
CA ILE A 59 -33.10 -20.69 -30.54
C ILE A 59 -34.03 -21.70 -29.87
N MET A 60 -33.61 -22.96 -29.79
CA MET A 60 -34.39 -24.04 -29.17
C MET A 60 -34.66 -23.80 -27.68
N LYS A 61 -33.78 -23.08 -26.97
CA LYS A 61 -34.00 -22.69 -25.57
C LYS A 61 -35.00 -21.55 -25.40
N ARG A 62 -35.06 -20.60 -26.34
CA ARG A 62 -35.97 -19.43 -26.27
C ARG A 62 -37.41 -19.81 -26.61
N SER A 63 -37.60 -20.67 -27.60
CA SER A 63 -38.92 -21.13 -28.02
C SER A 63 -38.90 -22.65 -28.20
N PRO A 64 -39.00 -23.44 -27.13
CA PRO A 64 -38.90 -24.91 -27.22
C PRO A 64 -40.01 -25.54 -28.05
N LYS A 65 -41.20 -24.92 -28.09
CA LYS A 65 -42.39 -25.40 -28.82
C LYS A 65 -42.48 -24.97 -30.28
N TYR A 66 -41.80 -23.90 -30.70
CA TYR A 66 -41.93 -23.31 -32.05
C TYR A 66 -40.60 -22.86 -32.67
N GLY A 67 -39.47 -23.07 -32.00
CA GLY A 67 -38.14 -22.63 -32.44
C GLY A 67 -37.48 -23.56 -33.46
N PHE A 68 -38.06 -24.74 -33.71
CA PHE A 68 -37.48 -25.72 -34.63
C PHE A 68 -37.43 -25.23 -36.08
N PRO A 69 -38.49 -24.65 -36.69
CA PRO A 69 -38.41 -24.15 -38.08
C PRO A 69 -37.30 -23.11 -38.29
N LEU A 70 -37.10 -22.21 -37.33
CA LEU A 70 -36.05 -21.19 -37.39
C LEU A 70 -34.65 -21.78 -37.18
N ALA A 71 -34.51 -22.78 -36.31
CA ALA A 71 -33.27 -23.51 -36.12
C ALA A 71 -32.93 -24.37 -37.35
N GLU A 72 -33.94 -25.00 -37.95
CA GLU A 72 -33.85 -25.83 -39.14
C GLU A 72 -33.37 -25.01 -40.34
N ASP A 73 -33.90 -23.81 -40.55
CA ASP A 73 -33.43 -22.91 -41.62
C ASP A 73 -31.93 -22.58 -41.48
N HIS A 74 -31.48 -22.25 -40.27
CA HIS A 74 -30.05 -22.00 -40.02
C HIS A 74 -29.19 -23.24 -40.27
N ILE A 75 -29.68 -24.44 -39.94
CA ILE A 75 -28.96 -25.69 -40.18
C ILE A 75 -28.95 -26.01 -41.68
N ASN A 76 -30.06 -25.83 -42.40
CA ASN A 76 -30.15 -26.06 -43.84
C ASN A 76 -29.22 -25.13 -44.62
N ARG A 77 -29.16 -23.84 -44.26
CA ARG A 77 -28.20 -22.88 -44.86
C ARG A 77 -26.75 -23.31 -44.64
N TYR A 78 -26.44 -23.87 -43.47
CA TYR A 78 -25.10 -24.41 -43.20
C TYR A 78 -24.81 -25.67 -44.03
N ILE A 79 -25.77 -26.61 -44.10
CA ILE A 79 -25.65 -27.84 -44.91
C ILE A 79 -25.45 -27.50 -46.39
N GLN A 80 -26.22 -26.54 -46.91
CA GLN A 80 -26.12 -26.10 -48.31
C GLN A 80 -24.76 -25.45 -48.59
N ARG A 81 -24.28 -24.60 -47.68
CA ARG A 81 -22.99 -23.91 -47.83
C ARG A 81 -21.78 -24.84 -47.77
N TYR A 82 -21.88 -25.96 -47.05
CA TYR A 82 -20.76 -26.89 -46.82
C TYR A 82 -21.08 -28.32 -47.30
N ARG A 83 -21.91 -28.45 -48.35
CA ARG A 83 -22.37 -29.73 -48.91
C ARG A 83 -21.20 -30.63 -49.30
N GLY A 84 -21.30 -31.93 -49.01
CA GLY A 84 -20.25 -32.91 -49.27
C GLY A 84 -19.14 -32.98 -48.21
N THR A 85 -19.16 -32.13 -47.18
CA THR A 85 -18.18 -32.20 -46.07
C THR A 85 -18.69 -33.09 -44.92
N PRO A 86 -17.79 -33.70 -44.12
CA PRO A 86 -18.18 -34.44 -42.91
C PRO A 86 -18.95 -33.59 -41.89
N TRP A 87 -18.78 -32.26 -41.92
CA TRP A 87 -19.49 -31.33 -41.04
C TRP A 87 -20.92 -31.04 -41.49
N ALA A 88 -21.20 -31.08 -42.79
CA ALA A 88 -22.58 -31.05 -43.29
C ALA A 88 -23.34 -32.32 -42.88
N GLU A 89 -22.69 -33.49 -42.87
CA GLU A 89 -23.30 -34.72 -42.34
C GLU A 89 -23.57 -34.65 -40.82
N LYS A 90 -22.63 -34.08 -40.04
CA LYS A 90 -22.90 -33.77 -38.61
C LYS A 90 -24.04 -32.76 -38.42
N ALA A 91 -24.22 -31.82 -39.34
CA ALA A 91 -25.33 -30.86 -39.30
C ALA A 91 -26.67 -31.51 -39.65
N LYS A 92 -26.70 -32.45 -40.61
CA LYS A 92 -27.91 -33.26 -40.90
C LYS A 92 -28.34 -34.07 -39.68
N LYS A 93 -27.40 -34.75 -39.01
CA LYS A 93 -27.69 -35.50 -37.76
C LYS A 93 -28.20 -34.59 -36.63
N LEU A 94 -27.65 -33.38 -36.51
CA LEU A 94 -28.15 -32.39 -35.55
C LEU A 94 -29.59 -31.97 -35.87
N LYS A 95 -29.91 -31.76 -37.16
CA LYS A 95 -31.26 -31.44 -37.62
C LYS A 95 -32.25 -32.55 -37.30
N GLU A 96 -31.91 -33.81 -37.57
CA GLU A 96 -32.76 -34.98 -37.26
C GLU A 96 -33.02 -35.13 -35.77
N SER A 97 -31.96 -35.02 -34.94
CA SER A 97 -32.09 -35.08 -33.49
C SER A 97 -33.03 -34.00 -32.93
N LEU A 98 -32.97 -32.78 -33.49
CA LEU A 98 -33.85 -31.68 -33.09
C LEU A 98 -35.28 -31.85 -33.61
N LYS A 99 -35.46 -32.45 -34.79
CA LYS A 99 -36.78 -32.77 -35.35
C LYS A 99 -37.52 -33.77 -34.46
N GLN A 100 -36.82 -34.79 -33.97
CA GLN A 100 -37.40 -35.75 -33.02
C GLN A 100 -37.76 -35.11 -31.68
N GLN A 101 -36.91 -34.23 -31.14
CA GLN A 101 -37.22 -33.49 -29.91
C GLN A 101 -38.42 -32.53 -30.08
N TYR A 102 -38.61 -31.98 -31.28
CA TYR A 102 -39.74 -31.11 -31.61
C TYR A 102 -41.06 -31.91 -31.73
N LEU A 103 -41.04 -33.04 -32.43
CA LEU A 103 -42.21 -33.91 -32.57
C LEU A 103 -42.65 -34.52 -31.23
N ALA A 104 -41.71 -34.93 -30.39
CA ALA A 104 -42.00 -35.42 -29.04
C ALA A 104 -42.71 -34.37 -28.16
N LYS A 105 -42.44 -33.07 -28.36
CA LYS A 105 -43.07 -31.97 -27.59
C LYS A 105 -44.37 -31.45 -28.18
N LYS A 106 -44.68 -31.79 -29.44
CA LYS A 106 -45.93 -31.42 -30.11
C LYS A 106 -47.07 -32.40 -29.74
N ASN A 107 -46.72 -33.63 -29.34
CA ASN A 107 -47.68 -34.65 -28.90
C ASN A 107 -48.00 -34.59 -27.38
N ASP A 108 -47.22 -33.88 -26.58
CA ASP A 108 -47.42 -33.71 -25.12
C ASP A 108 -48.46 -32.61 -24.76
N SER A 109 -49.26 -32.13 -25.72
CA SER A 109 -50.29 -31.09 -25.47
C SER A 109 -51.66 -31.40 -26.08
N SER A 110 -52.06 -32.67 -26.07
CA SER A 110 -53.40 -33.12 -26.45
C SER A 110 -54.12 -33.89 -25.34
N ASP A 111 -53.84 -33.62 -24.07
CA ASP A 111 -54.69 -34.07 -22.97
C ASP A 111 -54.79 -32.98 -21.90
N SER A 112 -56.03 -32.62 -21.57
CA SER A 112 -56.52 -31.62 -20.62
C SER A 112 -56.52 -30.14 -21.05
N GLU A 113 -57.41 -29.80 -21.99
CA GLU A 113 -58.21 -28.55 -21.93
C GLU A 113 -59.43 -28.71 -22.85
N GLN A 114 -60.59 -29.06 -22.30
CA GLN A 114 -61.90 -28.85 -22.94
C GLN A 114 -63.03 -29.00 -21.90
N ASN A 115 -63.46 -27.87 -21.32
CA ASN A 115 -64.81 -27.34 -21.50
C ASN A 115 -65.13 -26.30 -20.41
N SER A 116 -65.13 -25.05 -20.86
CA SER A 116 -65.93 -23.94 -20.34
C SER A 116 -67.40 -24.10 -20.75
N HIS A 117 -68.28 -23.41 -20.02
CA HIS A 117 -69.74 -23.18 -20.16
C HIS A 117 -70.49 -23.78 -18.96
N GLU A 118 -71.39 -23.09 -18.26
CA GLU A 118 -71.95 -21.76 -18.40
C GLU A 118 -72.71 -21.41 -17.10
N ASP A 119 -73.16 -20.16 -17.04
CA ASP A 119 -74.03 -19.49 -16.07
C ASP A 119 -75.16 -20.31 -15.40
N GLY A 120 -75.59 -19.83 -14.23
CA GLY A 120 -76.97 -20.02 -13.78
C GLY A 120 -77.17 -20.04 -12.27
N GLY A 121 -77.75 -18.97 -11.73
CA GLY A 121 -77.99 -18.80 -10.30
C GLY A 121 -79.03 -19.72 -9.67
N LYS A 122 -78.94 -19.72 -8.33
CA LYS A 122 -80.01 -19.79 -7.32
C LYS A 122 -80.54 -21.14 -6.80
N GLU A 123 -80.57 -21.14 -5.47
CA GLU A 123 -81.52 -21.73 -4.53
C GLU A 123 -81.29 -23.15 -3.99
N ASN A 124 -80.77 -23.13 -2.75
CA ASN A 124 -81.32 -23.73 -1.54
C ASN A 124 -81.62 -25.24 -1.50
N GLY A 125 -80.87 -25.94 -0.66
CA GLY A 125 -81.37 -27.17 -0.04
C GLY A 125 -80.34 -28.02 0.68
N LYS A 126 -80.12 -27.73 1.98
CA LYS A 126 -79.76 -28.65 3.07
C LYS A 126 -78.31 -29.18 3.07
N GLU A 127 -77.39 -28.50 3.75
CA GLU A 127 -77.07 -28.66 5.19
C GLU A 127 -76.57 -30.06 5.59
N GLU A 128 -75.24 -30.20 5.61
CA GLU A 128 -74.52 -30.65 6.79
C GLU A 128 -73.42 -29.62 7.11
N PRO A 129 -73.25 -29.20 8.37
CA PRO A 129 -72.45 -28.03 8.71
C PRO A 129 -70.95 -28.29 8.49
N SER A 130 -70.33 -27.34 7.79
CA SER A 130 -68.89 -27.20 7.68
C SER A 130 -68.22 -27.29 9.04
N LEU A 131 -67.26 -28.21 9.20
CA LEU A 131 -66.14 -28.00 10.13
C LEU A 131 -65.70 -26.55 9.96
N THR A 132 -65.86 -25.74 10.99
CA THR A 132 -65.46 -24.33 10.91
C THR A 132 -63.99 -24.32 10.49
N GLU A 133 -63.58 -23.48 9.54
CA GLU A 133 -62.17 -23.46 9.07
C GLU A 133 -61.15 -23.36 10.21
N ARG A 134 -61.60 -22.82 11.35
CA ARG A 134 -60.88 -22.75 12.61
C ARG A 134 -60.58 -24.12 13.23
N GLU A 135 -61.53 -25.05 13.21
CA GLU A 135 -61.34 -26.43 13.69
C GLU A 135 -60.42 -27.24 12.76
N LYS A 136 -60.50 -27.02 11.45
CA LYS A 136 -59.53 -27.59 10.49
C LYS A 136 -58.12 -27.09 10.81
N LEU A 137 -57.94 -25.77 10.99
CA LEU A 137 -56.67 -25.15 11.36
C LEU A 137 -56.11 -25.66 12.70
N GLN A 138 -56.95 -25.87 13.71
CA GLN A 138 -56.53 -26.44 14.99
C GLN A 138 -56.07 -27.90 14.87
N LYS A 139 -56.78 -28.73 14.09
CA LYS A 139 -56.39 -30.11 13.81
C LYS A 139 -55.04 -30.19 13.06
N TYR A 140 -54.77 -29.23 12.17
CA TYR A 140 -53.49 -29.11 11.46
C TYR A 140 -52.34 -28.64 12.35
N LEU A 141 -52.58 -27.67 13.24
CA LEU A 141 -51.60 -27.21 14.24
C LEU A 141 -51.17 -28.35 15.16
N VAL A 142 -52.10 -29.16 15.64
CA VAL A 142 -51.78 -30.35 16.46
C VAL A 142 -50.90 -31.34 15.69
N LYS A 143 -51.21 -31.60 14.41
CA LYS A 143 -50.42 -32.52 13.57
C LYS A 143 -49.00 -31.99 13.30
N ALA A 144 -48.86 -30.68 13.06
CA ALA A 144 -47.57 -30.02 12.84
C ALA A 144 -46.70 -29.98 14.12
N THR A 145 -47.31 -29.73 15.27
CA THR A 145 -46.63 -29.77 16.58
C THR A 145 -46.19 -31.18 16.95
N GLN A 146 -47.03 -32.20 16.68
CA GLN A 146 -46.69 -33.61 16.88
C GLN A 146 -45.51 -34.03 15.99
N PHE A 147 -45.47 -33.59 14.72
CA PHE A 147 -44.34 -33.82 13.81
C PHE A 147 -43.05 -33.15 14.31
N ALA A 148 -43.13 -31.90 14.76
CA ALA A 148 -41.99 -31.20 15.36
C ALA A 148 -41.47 -31.92 16.62
N GLN A 149 -42.35 -32.60 17.37
CA GLN A 149 -42.01 -33.45 18.50
C GLN A 149 -41.32 -34.76 18.09
N ASP A 150 -41.83 -35.46 17.09
CA ASP A 150 -41.31 -36.77 16.66
C ASP A 150 -39.89 -36.69 16.06
N PHE A 151 -39.49 -35.51 15.55
CA PHE A 151 -38.18 -35.23 14.95
C PHE A 151 -37.29 -34.25 15.75
N ASP A 152 -37.71 -33.85 16.97
CA ASP A 152 -36.93 -33.01 17.91
C ASP A 152 -36.62 -31.58 17.39
N TYR A 153 -37.58 -30.96 16.67
CA TYR A 153 -37.49 -29.62 16.10
C TYR A 153 -37.91 -28.52 17.09
N GLU A 154 -37.01 -28.20 18.01
CA GLU A 154 -37.31 -27.37 19.18
C GLU A 154 -37.80 -25.94 18.86
N GLU A 155 -37.27 -25.32 17.80
CA GLU A 155 -37.55 -23.91 17.48
C GLU A 155 -38.84 -23.74 16.65
N ALA A 156 -39.08 -24.65 15.70
CA ALA A 156 -40.34 -24.72 14.95
C ALA A 156 -41.52 -25.09 15.87
N ARG A 157 -41.28 -25.96 16.86
CA ARG A 157 -42.26 -26.31 17.89
C ARG A 157 -42.65 -25.09 18.74
N LYS A 158 -41.67 -24.30 19.20
CA LYS A 158 -41.91 -23.08 19.99
C LYS A 158 -42.71 -22.03 19.21
N GLU A 159 -42.44 -21.87 17.92
CA GLU A 159 -43.22 -20.96 17.06
C GLU A 159 -44.66 -21.45 16.83
N LEU A 160 -44.86 -22.75 16.59
CA LEU A 160 -46.20 -23.35 16.43
C LEU A 160 -47.02 -23.31 17.73
N GLU A 161 -46.40 -23.57 18.87
CA GLU A 161 -47.02 -23.45 20.20
C GLU A 161 -47.40 -21.99 20.50
N ARG A 162 -46.56 -21.03 20.11
CA ARG A 162 -46.81 -19.59 20.31
C ARG A 162 -47.94 -19.05 19.41
N GLY A 163 -47.99 -19.49 18.14
CA GLY A 163 -49.08 -19.17 17.22
C GLY A 163 -50.44 -19.77 17.61
N SER A 164 -50.44 -20.84 18.41
CA SER A 164 -51.67 -21.42 18.97
C SER A 164 -52.29 -20.58 20.11
N GLN A 165 -51.49 -19.71 20.75
CA GLN A 165 -51.89 -18.91 21.93
C GLN A 165 -52.25 -17.45 21.59
N GLU A 166 -51.74 -16.87 20.49
CA GLU A 166 -52.05 -15.50 20.06
C GLU A 166 -53.18 -15.48 18.99
N LYS A 167 -54.11 -14.52 19.04
CA LYS A 167 -55.20 -14.37 18.03
C LYS A 167 -54.64 -13.76 16.73
N TRP A 168 -54.14 -14.60 15.83
CA TRP A 168 -53.65 -14.17 14.51
C TRP A 168 -54.82 -13.87 13.55
N THR A 169 -54.63 -12.92 12.63
CA THR A 169 -55.64 -12.58 11.62
C THR A 169 -55.69 -13.63 10.50
N LYS A 170 -56.88 -13.86 9.91
CA LYS A 170 -57.11 -14.89 8.86
C LYS A 170 -56.15 -14.78 7.67
N LYS A 171 -55.69 -13.57 7.34
CA LYS A 171 -54.84 -13.28 6.18
C LYS A 171 -53.35 -13.60 6.42
N GLU A 172 -52.86 -13.41 7.64
CA GLU A 172 -51.47 -13.68 8.03
C GLU A 172 -51.24 -15.17 8.25
N LEU A 173 -52.23 -15.86 8.82
CA LEU A 173 -52.15 -17.30 9.10
C LEU A 173 -52.18 -18.14 7.80
N THR A 174 -53.03 -17.77 6.84
CA THR A 174 -53.18 -18.50 5.56
C THR A 174 -51.91 -18.41 4.69
N GLN A 175 -51.22 -17.27 4.70
CA GLN A 175 -50.07 -17.04 3.81
C GLN A 175 -48.75 -17.63 4.34
N GLN A 176 -48.58 -17.74 5.65
CA GLN A 176 -47.37 -18.32 6.25
C GLN A 176 -47.47 -19.84 6.47
N LEU A 177 -48.65 -20.38 6.77
CA LEU A 177 -48.82 -21.82 6.98
C LEU A 177 -48.79 -22.62 5.67
N GLN A 178 -49.25 -22.06 4.54
CA GLN A 178 -49.37 -22.82 3.29
C GLN A 178 -48.01 -23.30 2.72
N PHE A 179 -46.97 -22.46 2.79
CA PHE A 179 -45.61 -22.86 2.37
C PHE A 179 -44.91 -23.74 3.39
N ALA A 180 -45.09 -23.46 4.69
CA ALA A 180 -44.49 -24.26 5.75
C ALA A 180 -45.06 -25.69 5.74
N MET A 181 -46.37 -25.85 5.55
CA MET A 181 -47.03 -27.16 5.43
C MET A 181 -46.55 -27.92 4.19
N GLN A 182 -46.45 -27.25 3.04
CA GLN A 182 -45.95 -27.89 1.83
C GLN A 182 -44.47 -28.28 1.95
N ASP A 183 -43.64 -27.47 2.64
CA ASP A 183 -42.24 -27.80 2.94
C ASP A 183 -42.15 -29.01 3.88
N MET A 184 -43.03 -29.08 4.89
CA MET A 184 -43.09 -30.21 5.85
C MET A 184 -43.56 -31.51 5.19
N ASP A 185 -44.59 -31.48 4.34
CA ASP A 185 -45.09 -32.68 3.64
C ASP A 185 -44.06 -33.21 2.63
N GLU A 186 -43.38 -32.31 1.90
CA GLU A 186 -42.29 -32.66 0.99
C GLU A 186 -41.08 -33.21 1.76
N GLU A 187 -40.74 -32.63 2.92
CA GLU A 187 -39.67 -33.12 3.78
C GLU A 187 -40.03 -34.47 4.44
N GLU A 188 -41.27 -34.70 4.86
CA GLU A 188 -41.73 -35.98 5.42
C GLU A 188 -41.67 -37.11 4.38
N THR A 189 -42.18 -36.84 3.17
CA THR A 189 -42.12 -37.80 2.06
C THR A 189 -40.67 -38.16 1.74
N PHE A 190 -39.79 -37.15 1.75
CA PHE A 190 -38.37 -37.34 1.51
C PHE A 190 -37.68 -38.10 2.65
N TRP A 191 -38.09 -37.85 3.90
CA TRP A 191 -37.62 -38.56 5.09
C TRP A 191 -37.88 -40.07 5.00
N GLN A 192 -39.08 -40.47 4.57
CA GLN A 192 -39.40 -41.88 4.36
C GLN A 192 -38.50 -42.51 3.29
N GLU A 193 -38.20 -41.77 2.22
CA GLU A 193 -37.30 -42.25 1.18
C GLU A 193 -35.85 -42.37 1.66
N ILE A 194 -35.36 -41.41 2.45
CA ILE A 194 -34.03 -41.46 3.07
C ILE A 194 -33.96 -42.66 4.04
N ILE A 195 -34.92 -42.81 4.96
CA ILE A 195 -34.93 -43.94 5.90
C ILE A 195 -34.97 -45.28 5.16
N ARG A 196 -35.73 -45.39 4.07
CA ARG A 196 -35.72 -46.58 3.20
C ARG A 196 -34.35 -46.84 2.59
N LEU A 197 -33.75 -45.84 1.93
CA LEU A 197 -32.40 -45.94 1.32
C LEU A 197 -31.35 -46.38 2.35
N LEU A 198 -31.48 -45.88 3.58
CA LEU A 198 -30.54 -46.18 4.65
C LEU A 198 -30.73 -47.56 5.25
N ASN A 199 -31.96 -48.03 5.40
CA ASN A 199 -32.23 -49.41 5.78
C ASN A 199 -31.77 -50.39 4.69
N GLU A 200 -31.88 -50.05 3.40
CA GLU A 200 -31.36 -50.85 2.27
C GLU A 200 -29.82 -50.91 2.24
N LYS A 201 -29.14 -49.91 2.81
CA LYS A 201 -27.67 -49.81 2.82
C LYS A 201 -27.08 -49.96 4.23
N LYS A 202 -27.86 -50.44 5.20
CA LYS A 202 -27.48 -50.47 6.62
C LYS A 202 -26.23 -51.30 6.90
N ASP A 203 -25.97 -52.34 6.12
CA ASP A 203 -24.76 -53.18 6.24
C ASP A 203 -23.47 -52.40 5.90
N ARG A 204 -23.59 -51.27 5.20
CA ARG A 204 -22.50 -50.33 4.91
C ARG A 204 -22.35 -49.24 5.97
N LEU A 205 -23.20 -49.24 6.99
CA LEU A 205 -23.25 -48.26 8.07
C LEU A 205 -22.73 -48.87 9.37
N TYR A 206 -21.72 -48.21 9.95
CA TYR A 206 -21.25 -48.50 11.29
C TYR A 206 -20.76 -47.20 11.94
N VAL A 207 -20.81 -47.15 13.26
CA VAL A 207 -20.35 -46.01 14.07
C VAL A 207 -19.45 -46.50 15.19
N TYR A 208 -18.55 -45.66 15.70
CA TYR A 208 -17.72 -46.01 16.86
C TYR A 208 -18.21 -45.26 18.09
N LEU A 209 -18.95 -45.95 18.95
CA LEU A 209 -19.42 -45.39 20.23
C LEU A 209 -18.45 -45.81 21.33
N LYS A 210 -17.86 -44.84 22.05
CA LYS A 210 -16.81 -45.10 23.08
C LYS A 210 -15.67 -46.01 22.57
N ARG A 211 -15.21 -45.82 21.32
CA ARG A 211 -14.16 -46.60 20.64
C ARG A 211 -14.52 -48.05 20.27
N ILE A 212 -15.77 -48.47 20.46
CA ILE A 212 -16.25 -49.79 20.01
C ILE A 212 -17.04 -49.61 18.72
N ARG A 213 -16.72 -50.39 17.68
CA ARG A 213 -17.47 -50.42 16.43
C ARG A 213 -18.86 -51.01 16.70
N ARG A 214 -19.89 -50.30 16.30
CA ARG A 214 -21.30 -50.68 16.41
C ARG A 214 -21.91 -50.67 15.01
N THR A 215 -22.59 -51.75 14.64
CA THR A 215 -23.33 -51.81 13.36
C THR A 215 -24.73 -51.27 13.52
N VAL A 216 -25.27 -50.70 12.44
CA VAL A 216 -26.65 -50.19 12.43
C VAL A 216 -27.60 -51.33 12.09
N VAL A 217 -28.43 -51.72 13.04
CA VAL A 217 -29.42 -52.80 12.88
C VAL A 217 -30.64 -52.31 12.12
N LYS A 218 -31.08 -51.10 12.44
CA LYS A 218 -32.26 -50.47 11.84
C LYS A 218 -32.16 -48.95 11.94
N VAL A 219 -32.67 -48.25 10.93
CA VAL A 219 -32.79 -46.80 10.92
C VAL A 219 -34.27 -46.44 11.03
N GLU A 220 -34.62 -45.60 11.99
CA GLU A 220 -35.99 -45.16 12.25
C GLU A 220 -36.10 -43.64 12.36
N LYS A 221 -37.33 -43.11 12.45
CA LYS A 221 -37.58 -41.65 12.55
C LYS A 221 -36.80 -41.00 13.70
N LYS A 222 -36.64 -41.69 14.84
CA LYS A 222 -35.94 -41.16 16.03
C LYS A 222 -34.40 -41.26 15.98
N GLY A 223 -33.82 -42.05 15.07
CA GLY A 223 -32.38 -42.23 14.97
C GLY A 223 -31.95 -43.61 14.48
N TRP A 224 -30.66 -43.93 14.65
CA TRP A 224 -30.08 -45.23 14.28
C TRP A 224 -30.10 -46.17 15.47
N ILE A 225 -30.75 -47.32 15.31
CA ILE A 225 -30.72 -48.41 16.28
C ILE A 225 -29.47 -49.23 16.02
N LEU A 226 -28.57 -49.25 16.99
CA LEU A 226 -27.33 -50.00 16.95
C LEU A 226 -27.52 -51.44 17.46
N ASP A 227 -26.53 -52.29 17.18
CA ASP A 227 -26.49 -53.70 17.62
C ASP A 227 -26.70 -53.92 19.13
N ASN A 228 -26.34 -52.94 19.96
CA ASN A 228 -26.53 -52.96 21.40
C ASN A 228 -27.85 -52.31 21.86
N GLN A 229 -28.82 -52.18 20.95
CA GLN A 229 -30.11 -51.51 21.16
C GLN A 229 -30.03 -50.01 21.52
N HIS A 230 -28.83 -49.41 21.50
CA HIS A 230 -28.69 -47.98 21.70
C HIS A 230 -29.22 -47.22 20.49
N ILE A 231 -30.12 -46.25 20.74
CA ILE A 231 -30.64 -45.36 19.71
C ILE A 231 -29.70 -44.15 19.62
N LEU A 232 -28.94 -44.06 18.53
CA LEU A 232 -28.13 -42.89 18.21
C LEU A 232 -29.02 -41.84 17.51
N PRO A 233 -29.34 -40.70 18.15
CA PRO A 233 -30.22 -39.70 17.57
C PRO A 233 -29.60 -39.07 16.31
N TRP A 234 -30.43 -38.61 15.36
CA TRP A 234 -29.97 -38.02 14.11
C TRP A 234 -28.97 -36.87 14.28
N LYS A 235 -29.17 -36.03 15.30
CA LYS A 235 -28.24 -34.94 15.67
C LYS A 235 -26.83 -35.41 16.06
N GLN A 236 -26.67 -36.69 16.39
CA GLN A 236 -25.39 -37.32 16.74
C GLN A 236 -24.77 -38.14 15.59
N VAL A 237 -25.45 -38.24 14.44
CA VAL A 237 -24.94 -38.95 13.26
C VAL A 237 -23.86 -38.12 12.56
N PRO A 238 -22.67 -38.68 12.24
CA PRO A 238 -21.57 -37.91 11.65
C PRO A 238 -21.83 -37.34 10.23
N LEU A 239 -21.30 -36.15 9.95
CA LEU A 239 -21.43 -35.44 8.66
C LEU A 239 -21.04 -36.29 7.42
N LEU A 240 -19.96 -37.06 7.53
CA LEU A 240 -19.39 -37.83 6.42
C LEU A 240 -20.36 -38.92 5.92
N PHE A 241 -21.27 -39.37 6.77
CA PHE A 241 -22.34 -40.28 6.38
C PHE A 241 -23.27 -39.61 5.36
N PHE A 242 -23.70 -38.36 5.61
CA PHE A 242 -24.53 -37.62 4.68
C PHE A 242 -23.81 -37.39 3.35
N GLU A 243 -22.50 -37.13 3.36
CA GLU A 243 -21.70 -37.06 2.12
C GLU A 243 -21.63 -38.39 1.35
N ARG A 244 -21.62 -39.54 2.03
CA ARG A 244 -21.67 -40.87 1.40
C ARG A 244 -23.06 -41.18 0.85
N MET A 245 -24.11 -40.91 1.63
CA MET A 245 -25.49 -41.05 1.20
C MET A 245 -25.76 -40.20 -0.05
N LEU A 246 -25.24 -38.97 -0.11
CA LEU A 246 -25.30 -38.12 -1.30
C LEU A 246 -24.67 -38.72 -2.57
N LYS A 247 -23.78 -39.71 -2.43
CA LYS A 247 -23.16 -40.43 -3.56
C LYS A 247 -23.85 -41.75 -3.91
N TRP A 248 -24.74 -42.24 -3.06
CA TRP A 248 -25.42 -43.53 -3.26
C TRP A 248 -26.58 -43.45 -4.25
N LYS A 249 -27.18 -42.26 -4.39
CA LYS A 249 -28.25 -41.99 -5.36
C LYS A 249 -27.84 -40.80 -6.24
N ASN A 250 -28.20 -40.87 -7.52
CA ASN A 250 -28.09 -39.73 -8.42
C ASN A 250 -29.32 -38.83 -8.26
N TRP A 251 -29.21 -37.84 -7.38
CA TRP A 251 -30.27 -36.88 -7.09
C TRP A 251 -30.65 -36.06 -8.32
N THR A 252 -31.93 -36.11 -8.66
CA THR A 252 -32.54 -35.35 -9.75
C THR A 252 -32.71 -33.88 -9.35
N LYS A 253 -32.92 -33.02 -10.35
CA LYS A 253 -33.06 -31.58 -10.10
C LYS A 253 -34.28 -31.23 -9.25
N LYS A 254 -35.36 -32.00 -9.36
CA LYS A 254 -36.59 -31.81 -8.56
C LYS A 254 -36.37 -32.14 -7.08
N GLU A 255 -35.43 -33.06 -6.78
CA GLU A 255 -35.12 -33.48 -5.41
C GLU A 255 -34.13 -32.53 -4.70
N TYR A 256 -33.53 -31.56 -5.39
CA TYR A 256 -32.56 -30.65 -4.77
C TYR A 256 -33.17 -29.70 -3.73
N TYR A 257 -34.44 -29.35 -3.90
CA TYR A 257 -35.15 -28.52 -2.93
C TYR A 257 -35.49 -29.29 -1.64
N PRO A 258 -36.21 -30.42 -1.68
CA PRO A 258 -36.49 -31.21 -0.47
C PRO A 258 -35.20 -31.74 0.20
N LEU A 259 -34.16 -32.08 -0.57
CA LEU A 259 -32.85 -32.43 -0.02
C LEU A 259 -32.16 -31.23 0.65
N GLY A 260 -32.36 -30.03 0.11
CA GLY A 260 -31.88 -28.78 0.70
C GLY A 260 -32.57 -28.48 2.04
N LEU A 261 -33.90 -28.63 2.09
CA LEU A 261 -34.73 -28.52 3.30
C LEU A 261 -34.21 -29.49 4.36
N PHE A 262 -34.23 -30.79 4.03
CA PHE A 262 -33.79 -31.87 4.90
C PHE A 262 -32.40 -31.65 5.49
N LEU A 263 -31.39 -31.31 4.68
CA LEU A 263 -30.05 -31.11 5.22
C LEU A 263 -29.99 -29.85 6.11
N SER A 264 -30.78 -28.82 5.81
CA SER A 264 -30.72 -27.56 6.56
C SER A 264 -31.40 -27.63 7.91
N THR A 265 -32.53 -28.34 8.00
CA THR A 265 -33.28 -28.60 9.24
C THR A 265 -32.51 -29.50 10.20
N HIS A 266 -31.67 -30.41 9.69
CA HIS A 266 -30.87 -31.34 10.50
C HIS A 266 -29.47 -30.85 10.83
N HIS A 267 -29.31 -29.54 11.02
CA HIS A 267 -28.03 -28.93 11.39
C HIS A 267 -26.91 -29.15 10.35
N LEU A 268 -27.21 -29.44 9.08
CA LEU A 268 -26.24 -29.52 7.98
C LEU A 268 -26.45 -28.38 6.99
N SER A 269 -26.73 -27.20 7.53
CA SER A 269 -27.15 -26.00 6.82
C SER A 269 -26.24 -25.74 5.62
N THR A 270 -24.93 -25.81 5.77
CA THR A 270 -23.96 -25.57 4.66
C THR A 270 -24.11 -26.51 3.48
N LEU A 271 -24.40 -27.80 3.72
CA LEU A 271 -24.70 -28.76 2.67
C LEU A 271 -26.10 -28.52 2.10
N GLY A 272 -27.11 -28.30 2.93
CA GLY A 272 -28.47 -27.98 2.50
C GLY A 272 -28.54 -26.74 1.61
N TYR A 273 -27.81 -25.69 1.98
CA TYR A 273 -27.69 -24.45 1.21
C TYR A 273 -26.98 -24.63 -0.14
N ARG A 274 -26.05 -25.58 -0.27
CA ARG A 274 -25.50 -25.95 -1.59
C ARG A 274 -26.58 -26.54 -2.50
N PHE A 275 -27.49 -27.34 -1.94
CA PHE A 275 -28.59 -27.93 -2.70
C PHE A 275 -29.69 -26.92 -2.98
N PHE A 276 -30.02 -26.01 -2.06
CA PHE A 276 -30.86 -24.86 -2.36
C PHE A 276 -30.28 -23.99 -3.48
N LYS A 277 -28.97 -23.73 -3.50
CA LYS A 277 -28.32 -23.03 -4.62
C LYS A 277 -28.45 -23.77 -5.95
N LYS A 278 -28.42 -25.10 -5.93
CA LYS A 278 -28.65 -25.91 -7.14
C LYS A 278 -30.12 -25.86 -7.54
N ALA A 279 -31.04 -26.03 -6.60
CA ALA A 279 -32.49 -25.93 -6.78
C ALA A 279 -32.85 -24.57 -7.40
N LEU A 280 -32.43 -23.45 -6.81
CA LEU A 280 -32.69 -22.09 -7.31
C LEU A 280 -32.09 -21.79 -8.69
N LYS A 281 -31.00 -22.48 -9.07
CA LYS A 281 -30.46 -22.38 -10.43
C LYS A 281 -31.33 -23.11 -11.46
N THR A 282 -32.05 -24.15 -11.03
CA THR A 282 -32.82 -25.03 -11.92
C THR A 282 -34.32 -24.80 -11.87
N GLN A 283 -34.85 -24.33 -10.75
CA GLN A 283 -36.24 -24.11 -10.36
C GLN A 283 -36.32 -22.72 -9.73
N LYS A 284 -36.48 -21.70 -10.57
CA LYS A 284 -36.45 -20.30 -10.11
C LYS A 284 -37.71 -19.90 -9.35
N GLU A 285 -38.81 -20.59 -9.61
CA GLU A 285 -40.10 -20.46 -8.93
C GLU A 285 -40.00 -20.72 -7.42
N LEU A 286 -39.01 -21.52 -6.99
CA LEU A 286 -38.76 -21.81 -5.57
C LEU A 286 -38.04 -20.66 -4.84
N GLN A 287 -37.69 -19.56 -5.52
CA GLN A 287 -36.94 -18.46 -4.94
C GLN A 287 -37.62 -17.86 -3.70
N LYS A 288 -38.89 -17.47 -3.81
CA LYS A 288 -39.63 -16.91 -2.68
C LYS A 288 -39.79 -17.91 -1.54
N ARG A 289 -39.95 -19.19 -1.88
CA ARG A 289 -40.14 -20.29 -0.91
C ARG A 289 -38.84 -20.56 -0.12
N VAL A 290 -37.70 -20.65 -0.80
CA VAL A 290 -36.36 -20.76 -0.17
C VAL A 290 -36.05 -19.51 0.66
N GLU A 291 -36.27 -18.30 0.13
CA GLU A 291 -36.01 -17.05 0.86
C GLU A 291 -36.81 -16.98 2.16
N SER A 292 -38.10 -17.37 2.09
CA SER A 292 -38.99 -17.46 3.26
C SER A 292 -38.50 -18.50 4.29
N PHE A 293 -38.11 -19.69 3.84
CA PHE A 293 -37.58 -20.75 4.72
C PHE A 293 -36.26 -20.37 5.39
N VAL A 294 -35.30 -19.81 4.64
CA VAL A 294 -34.01 -19.35 5.20
C VAL A 294 -34.20 -18.20 6.16
N GLY A 295 -35.10 -17.27 5.86
CA GLY A 295 -35.45 -16.17 6.77
C GLY A 295 -35.99 -16.67 8.11
N ARG A 296 -36.87 -17.69 8.10
CA ARG A 296 -37.36 -18.34 9.32
C ARG A 296 -36.25 -19.05 10.10
N LEU A 297 -35.43 -19.87 9.44
CA LEU A 297 -34.31 -20.59 10.10
C LEU A 297 -33.30 -19.67 10.78
N GLU A 298 -33.08 -18.47 10.23
CA GLU A 298 -32.09 -17.52 10.75
C GLU A 298 -32.72 -16.39 11.60
N ASN A 299 -34.03 -16.49 11.87
CA ASN A 299 -34.83 -15.55 12.65
C ASN A 299 -34.68 -14.07 12.18
N ARG A 300 -34.73 -13.84 10.86
CA ARG A 300 -34.58 -12.51 10.24
C ARG A 300 -35.29 -12.37 8.88
N LEU A 301 -35.83 -11.19 8.59
CA LEU A 301 -36.38 -10.87 7.26
C LEU A 301 -35.26 -10.58 6.24
N ILE A 302 -35.15 -11.41 5.21
CA ILE A 302 -34.14 -11.26 4.15
C ILE A 302 -34.80 -10.63 2.92
N SER A 303 -34.36 -9.42 2.53
CA SER A 303 -34.81 -8.78 1.29
C SER A 303 -34.16 -9.41 0.05
N GLU A 304 -34.77 -9.23 -1.13
CA GLU A 304 -34.30 -9.77 -2.42
C GLU A 304 -32.85 -9.36 -2.76
N THR A 305 -32.45 -8.15 -2.35
CA THR A 305 -31.07 -7.64 -2.45
C THR A 305 -30.14 -8.24 -1.41
N GLY A 306 -30.64 -8.49 -0.19
CA GLY A 306 -29.93 -9.23 0.85
C GLY A 306 -29.55 -10.63 0.38
N PHE A 307 -30.49 -11.38 -0.20
CA PHE A 307 -30.25 -12.76 -0.64
C PHE A 307 -29.18 -12.87 -1.75
N ARG A 308 -29.08 -11.88 -2.65
CA ARG A 308 -27.97 -11.81 -3.64
C ARG A 308 -26.59 -11.65 -2.99
N LEU A 309 -26.49 -10.82 -1.95
CA LEU A 309 -25.26 -10.63 -1.17
C LEU A 309 -24.87 -11.90 -0.40
N TYR A 310 -25.86 -12.63 0.12
CA TYR A 310 -25.66 -13.93 0.76
C TYR A 310 -25.22 -15.01 -0.25
N ARG A 311 -25.87 -15.13 -1.41
CA ARG A 311 -25.57 -16.14 -2.46
C ARG A 311 -24.09 -16.18 -2.92
N ASP A 312 -23.43 -15.04 -2.91
CA ASP A 312 -22.06 -14.88 -3.44
C ASP A 312 -20.97 -15.13 -2.38
N ASN A 313 -21.30 -15.09 -1.07
CA ASN A 313 -20.37 -15.35 0.03
C ASN A 313 -20.24 -16.84 0.45
N TRP A 314 -21.12 -17.72 -0.04
CA TRP A 314 -21.38 -19.04 0.58
C TRP A 314 -20.50 -20.21 0.10
N VAL A 315 -19.24 -19.92 -0.20
CA VAL A 315 -18.18 -20.95 -0.30
C VAL A 315 -17.06 -20.69 0.70
N ARG A 316 -17.18 -19.67 1.56
CA ARG A 316 -16.13 -19.31 2.52
C ARG A 316 -16.67 -19.25 3.94
N GLY A 317 -16.59 -20.40 4.61
CA GLY A 317 -16.61 -20.49 6.06
C GLY A 317 -18.00 -20.62 6.66
N MET A 318 -18.39 -21.86 6.94
CA MET A 318 -19.20 -22.27 8.08
C MET A 318 -19.36 -23.79 7.94
N ASP A 319 -18.49 -24.59 8.55
CA ASP A 319 -18.82 -25.98 8.92
C ASP A 319 -17.76 -26.62 9.83
N TYR A 320 -17.20 -25.85 10.77
CA TYR A 320 -16.21 -26.40 11.73
C TYR A 320 -16.72 -26.43 13.17
N GLN A 321 -17.70 -25.59 13.53
CA GLN A 321 -18.23 -25.52 14.90
C GLN A 321 -19.17 -26.66 15.28
N GLN A 322 -19.75 -27.41 14.33
CA GLN A 322 -20.58 -28.58 14.63
C GLN A 322 -19.81 -29.90 14.67
N LEU A 323 -18.66 -29.99 13.99
CA LEU A 323 -17.82 -31.19 14.00
C LEU A 323 -17.15 -31.46 15.36
N SER A 324 -17.08 -30.48 16.26
CA SER A 324 -16.41 -30.62 17.56
C SER A 324 -17.31 -31.12 18.69
N ARG A 325 -18.64 -31.20 18.51
CA ARG A 325 -19.58 -31.52 19.61
C ARG A 325 -20.07 -32.97 19.68
N ASN A 326 -19.95 -33.76 18.61
CA ASN A 326 -20.40 -35.16 18.63
C ASN A 326 -19.23 -36.12 18.90
N LYS A 327 -19.24 -36.79 20.06
CA LYS A 327 -18.25 -37.80 20.49
C LYS A 327 -18.38 -39.14 19.73
N VAL A 328 -18.27 -39.13 18.40
CA VAL A 328 -18.20 -40.32 17.53
C VAL A 328 -17.12 -40.11 16.46
N TYR A 329 -16.04 -40.89 16.50
CA TYR A 329 -14.87 -40.75 15.60
C TYR A 329 -14.84 -41.85 14.52
N TYR A 330 -14.34 -41.53 13.32
CA TYR A 330 -13.65 -42.50 12.47
C TYR A 330 -12.26 -41.95 12.10
N ILE A 331 -11.25 -42.80 12.23
CA ILE A 331 -9.84 -42.54 11.89
C ILE A 331 -9.55 -43.30 10.60
N GLU A 332 -9.21 -42.58 9.53
CA GLU A 332 -8.35 -43.10 8.48
C GLU A 332 -7.23 -42.06 8.24
N GLY A 333 -6.01 -42.41 8.67
CA GLY A 333 -4.75 -41.78 8.24
C GLY A 333 -4.49 -40.33 8.69
N TRP A 334 -3.79 -40.15 9.80
CA TRP A 334 -3.21 -38.86 10.24
C TRP A 334 -2.16 -38.28 9.25
N TYR A 335 -1.72 -39.08 8.27
CA TYR A 335 -0.67 -38.72 7.31
C TYR A 335 -1.16 -37.82 6.16
N ASP A 336 -2.41 -37.94 5.71
CA ASP A 336 -2.88 -37.20 4.53
C ASP A 336 -3.31 -35.76 4.84
N LYS A 337 -3.70 -35.43 6.08
CA LYS A 337 -4.08 -34.06 6.45
C LYS A 337 -2.89 -33.10 6.37
N LYS A 338 -1.67 -33.59 6.71
CA LYS A 338 -0.41 -32.83 6.62
C LYS A 338 0.00 -32.61 5.15
N GLU A 339 -0.17 -33.63 4.31
CA GLU A 339 0.11 -33.59 2.86
C GLU A 339 -0.90 -32.70 2.11
N LEU A 340 -2.19 -32.79 2.45
CA LEU A 340 -3.27 -31.92 1.96
C LEU A 340 -3.07 -30.47 2.40
N LEU A 341 -2.69 -30.21 3.64
CA LEU A 341 -2.38 -28.86 4.13
C LEU A 341 -1.10 -28.28 3.49
N LYS A 342 -0.10 -29.11 3.20
CA LYS A 342 1.12 -28.69 2.50
C LYS A 342 0.82 -28.38 1.02
N ARG A 343 0.07 -29.25 0.33
CA ARG A 343 -0.36 -29.05 -1.07
C ARG A 343 -1.35 -27.90 -1.24
N TYR A 344 -2.40 -27.81 -0.43
CA TYR A 344 -3.39 -26.71 -0.52
C TYR A 344 -2.88 -25.41 0.08
N GLY A 345 -2.04 -25.42 1.12
CA GLY A 345 -1.42 -24.22 1.68
C GLY A 345 -0.41 -23.58 0.71
N GLN A 346 0.46 -24.39 0.09
CA GLN A 346 1.36 -23.92 -0.96
C GLN A 346 0.59 -23.55 -2.24
N SER A 347 -0.35 -24.38 -2.70
CA SER A 347 -1.09 -24.06 -3.94
C SER A 347 -2.07 -22.89 -3.77
N LEU A 348 -2.60 -22.63 -2.57
CA LEU A 348 -3.47 -21.47 -2.33
C LEU A 348 -2.65 -20.19 -2.18
N ALA A 349 -1.49 -20.24 -1.53
CA ALA A 349 -0.56 -19.10 -1.50
C ALA A 349 -0.02 -18.79 -2.90
N GLU A 350 0.35 -19.80 -3.69
CA GLU A 350 0.76 -19.64 -5.09
C GLU A 350 -0.39 -19.17 -5.98
N LYS A 351 -1.59 -19.73 -5.83
CA LYS A 351 -2.77 -19.32 -6.60
C LYS A 351 -3.27 -17.91 -6.23
N LEU A 352 -3.20 -17.53 -4.95
CA LEU A 352 -3.49 -16.15 -4.50
C LEU A 352 -2.41 -15.18 -4.96
N LYS A 353 -1.13 -15.57 -4.94
CA LYS A 353 -0.04 -14.79 -5.52
C LYS A 353 -0.24 -14.63 -7.03
N MET A 354 -0.65 -15.68 -7.74
CA MET A 354 -1.03 -15.62 -9.16
C MET A 354 -2.26 -14.73 -9.40
N ASP A 355 -3.28 -14.81 -8.53
CA ASP A 355 -4.51 -14.00 -8.63
C ASP A 355 -4.24 -12.53 -8.33
N GLN A 356 -3.32 -12.21 -7.40
CA GLN A 356 -2.86 -10.85 -7.13
C GLN A 356 -1.95 -10.31 -8.23
N GLU A 357 -1.03 -11.13 -8.74
CA GLU A 357 -0.26 -10.77 -9.93
C GLU A 357 -1.20 -10.50 -11.09
N LYS A 358 -2.31 -11.24 -11.20
CA LYS A 358 -3.34 -11.04 -12.22
C LYS A 358 -4.18 -9.78 -11.98
N GLU A 359 -4.57 -9.48 -10.75
CA GLU A 359 -5.26 -8.24 -10.36
C GLU A 359 -4.36 -7.01 -10.56
N ALA A 360 -3.10 -7.07 -10.11
CA ALA A 360 -2.12 -6.02 -10.32
C ALA A 360 -1.83 -5.81 -11.82
N LYS A 361 -1.65 -6.90 -12.59
CA LYS A 361 -1.54 -6.82 -14.06
C LYS A 361 -2.80 -6.22 -14.68
N LYS A 362 -3.99 -6.52 -14.16
CA LYS A 362 -5.27 -5.96 -14.63
C LYS A 362 -5.36 -4.46 -14.33
N ALA A 363 -5.09 -4.03 -13.09
CA ALA A 363 -5.11 -2.62 -12.70
C ALA A 363 -4.03 -1.81 -13.46
N LEU A 364 -2.84 -2.38 -13.65
CA LEU A 364 -1.78 -1.76 -14.44
C LEU A 364 -2.19 -1.63 -15.92
N LYS A 365 -2.86 -2.65 -16.47
CA LYS A 365 -3.41 -2.63 -17.82
C LYS A 365 -4.52 -1.58 -17.94
N GLU A 366 -5.46 -1.51 -17.01
CA GLU A 366 -6.53 -0.51 -16.98
C GLU A 366 -5.96 0.92 -16.85
N ARG A 367 -4.94 1.12 -16.00
CA ARG A 367 -4.21 2.39 -15.89
C ARG A 367 -3.50 2.76 -17.19
N ARG A 368 -2.80 1.81 -17.84
CA ARG A 368 -2.16 2.03 -19.14
C ARG A 368 -3.18 2.36 -20.23
N GLU A 369 -4.31 1.65 -20.28
CA GLU A 369 -5.39 1.92 -21.23
C GLU A 369 -6.07 3.27 -20.98
N LYS A 370 -6.18 3.70 -19.71
CA LYS A 370 -6.64 5.04 -19.36
C LYS A 370 -5.66 6.12 -19.81
N LEU A 371 -4.40 6.00 -19.41
CA LEU A 371 -3.32 6.94 -19.78
C LEU A 371 -3.16 7.06 -21.30
N PHE A 372 -3.28 5.94 -22.03
CA PHE A 372 -3.24 5.94 -23.48
C PHE A 372 -4.45 6.62 -24.11
N ARG A 373 -5.67 6.36 -23.62
CA ARG A 373 -6.90 6.97 -24.17
C ARG A 373 -6.99 8.46 -23.89
N GLU A 374 -6.65 8.88 -22.68
CA GLU A 374 -6.82 10.27 -22.23
C GLU A 374 -5.64 11.16 -22.64
N TYR A 375 -4.41 10.62 -22.60
CA TYR A 375 -3.19 11.42 -22.76
C TYR A 375 -2.23 10.85 -23.81
N GLY A 376 -2.58 9.74 -24.45
CA GLY A 376 -1.72 9.12 -25.46
C GLY A 376 -0.49 8.41 -24.91
N VAL A 377 -0.28 8.37 -23.60
CA VAL A 377 0.88 7.74 -22.96
C VAL A 377 0.78 6.23 -23.13
N LEU A 378 1.76 5.63 -23.82
CA LEU A 378 1.79 4.18 -24.03
C LEU A 378 2.15 3.44 -22.74
N GLU A 379 3.13 3.98 -22.03
CA GLU A 379 3.64 3.41 -20.79
C GLU A 379 4.30 4.51 -19.95
N MET A 380 4.10 4.44 -18.64
CA MET A 380 4.94 5.12 -17.66
C MET A 380 5.59 4.05 -16.80
N ASP A 381 6.90 4.14 -16.66
CA ASP A 381 7.75 3.14 -16.03
C ASP A 381 8.75 3.81 -15.10
N THR A 382 9.01 3.22 -13.93
CA THR A 382 10.09 3.67 -13.04
C THR A 382 11.29 2.79 -13.28
N MET A 383 12.27 3.31 -14.02
CA MET A 383 13.49 2.60 -14.40
C MET A 383 14.46 2.42 -13.23
N LEU A 384 14.41 3.34 -12.26
CA LEU A 384 15.18 3.28 -11.01
C LEU A 384 14.34 3.89 -9.88
N ASP A 385 14.12 3.11 -8.82
CA ASP A 385 13.37 3.51 -7.63
C ASP A 385 14.28 3.36 -6.41
N GLN A 386 14.69 4.49 -5.81
CA GLN A 386 15.49 4.57 -4.59
C GLN A 386 14.65 5.01 -3.40
N GLY A 387 13.32 4.97 -3.51
CA GLY A 387 12.38 5.29 -2.45
C GLY A 387 11.76 6.67 -2.62
N ASP A 388 11.35 7.25 -1.48
CA ASP A 388 10.50 8.45 -1.41
C ASP A 388 11.05 9.63 -2.24
N PRO A 389 10.29 10.15 -3.23
CA PRO A 389 10.66 11.34 -4.00
C PRO A 389 11.01 12.56 -3.14
N SER A 390 10.44 12.68 -1.95
CA SER A 390 10.73 13.80 -1.05
C SER A 390 12.16 13.80 -0.47
N LYS A 391 12.88 12.68 -0.62
CA LYS A 391 14.24 12.45 -0.11
C LYS A 391 15.24 12.18 -1.24
N ASN A 392 14.78 12.16 -2.48
CA ASN A 392 15.54 11.78 -3.66
C ASN A 392 15.44 12.89 -4.72
N VAL A 393 16.24 12.80 -5.78
CA VAL A 393 16.10 13.63 -6.98
C VAL A 393 15.38 12.83 -8.04
N ASP A 394 14.25 13.35 -8.53
CA ASP A 394 13.40 12.65 -9.48
C ASP A 394 13.64 13.14 -10.92
N VAL A 395 14.19 12.26 -11.75
CA VAL A 395 14.49 12.52 -13.16
C VAL A 395 13.43 11.88 -14.05
N VAL A 396 12.73 12.67 -14.85
CA VAL A 396 11.74 12.19 -15.83
C VAL A 396 12.31 12.24 -17.24
N ILE A 397 12.37 11.10 -17.91
CA ILE A 397 12.78 10.97 -19.30
C ILE A 397 11.54 10.75 -20.17
N MET A 398 11.35 11.59 -21.18
CA MET A 398 10.22 11.49 -22.10
C MET A 398 10.67 11.72 -23.54
N CYS A 399 9.84 11.31 -24.50
CA CYS A 399 10.16 11.42 -25.91
C CYS A 399 9.21 12.32 -26.69
N ASP A 400 9.66 12.83 -27.83
CA ASP A 400 8.81 13.50 -28.81
C ASP A 400 9.21 13.12 -30.24
N GLY A 401 8.25 13.03 -31.15
CA GLY A 401 8.50 12.66 -32.57
C GLY A 401 8.75 11.17 -32.84
N PHE A 402 8.48 10.28 -31.89
CA PHE A 402 8.64 8.82 -32.06
C PHE A 402 7.32 8.15 -32.41
N ARG A 403 7.28 7.41 -33.51
CA ARG A 403 6.13 6.53 -33.79
C ARG A 403 6.11 5.35 -32.83
N LYS A 404 4.98 4.65 -32.77
CA LYS A 404 4.77 3.49 -31.89
C LYS A 404 5.81 2.37 -32.11
N ASP A 405 6.20 2.12 -33.36
CA ASP A 405 7.23 1.15 -33.75
C ASP A 405 8.65 1.56 -33.32
N GLN A 406 8.87 2.84 -33.03
CA GLN A 406 10.18 3.41 -32.66
C GLN A 406 10.35 3.60 -31.14
N ILE A 407 9.30 3.38 -30.35
CA ILE A 407 9.35 3.42 -28.88
C ILE A 407 10.40 2.46 -28.29
N PRO A 408 10.61 1.23 -28.82
CA PRO A 408 11.72 0.39 -28.36
C PRO A 408 13.11 1.06 -28.49
N TYR A 409 13.33 1.84 -29.56
CA TYR A 409 14.56 2.61 -29.74
C TYR A 409 14.66 3.75 -28.72
N PHE A 410 13.58 4.50 -28.48
CA PHE A 410 13.54 5.48 -27.39
C PHE A 410 13.88 4.86 -26.02
N ARG A 411 13.37 3.66 -25.72
CA ARG A 411 13.68 2.96 -24.46
C ARG A 411 15.17 2.64 -24.32
N GLN A 412 15.87 2.34 -25.42
CA GLN A 412 17.33 2.16 -25.42
C GLN A 412 18.06 3.48 -25.13
N LEU A 413 17.60 4.59 -25.71
CA LEU A 413 18.13 5.93 -25.42
C LEU A 413 17.90 6.32 -23.96
N ALA A 414 16.70 6.08 -23.42
CA ALA A 414 16.40 6.29 -22.00
C ALA A 414 17.30 5.43 -21.08
N SER A 415 17.58 4.19 -21.48
CA SER A 415 18.52 3.31 -20.75
C SER A 415 19.95 3.86 -20.81
N THR A 416 20.36 4.44 -21.94
CA THR A 416 21.65 5.11 -22.09
C THR A 416 21.76 6.32 -21.17
N ILE A 417 20.70 7.15 -21.08
CA ILE A 417 20.64 8.27 -20.13
C ILE A 417 20.80 7.77 -18.69
N LEU A 418 20.06 6.73 -18.29
CA LEU A 418 20.19 6.14 -16.95
C LEU A 418 21.61 5.65 -16.66
N LEU A 419 22.29 5.04 -17.64
CA LEU A 419 23.69 4.63 -17.49
C LEU A 419 24.62 5.83 -17.31
N GLN A 420 24.40 6.92 -18.06
CA GLN A 420 25.18 8.15 -17.91
C GLN A 420 24.99 8.79 -16.53
N LEU A 421 23.76 8.87 -16.02
CA LEU A 421 23.50 9.34 -14.66
C LEU A 421 24.27 8.52 -13.60
N LYS A 422 24.48 7.22 -13.81
CA LYS A 422 25.23 6.37 -12.85
C LYS A 422 26.74 6.59 -12.86
N VAL A 423 27.31 7.19 -13.90
CA VAL A 423 28.77 7.34 -14.06
C VAL A 423 29.25 8.79 -14.03
N VAL A 424 28.39 9.76 -14.37
CA VAL A 424 28.73 11.18 -14.35
C VAL A 424 28.65 11.73 -12.93
N GLU A 425 29.68 12.46 -12.50
CA GLU A 425 29.65 13.18 -11.23
C GLU A 425 28.77 14.44 -11.34
N PRO A 426 27.97 14.77 -10.32
CA PRO A 426 27.91 14.12 -9.01
C PRO A 426 26.87 12.98 -8.90
N PHE A 427 26.06 12.74 -9.93
CA PHE A 427 25.03 11.68 -9.91
C PHE A 427 25.61 10.30 -9.54
N LYS A 428 26.85 9.99 -9.95
CA LYS A 428 27.61 8.81 -9.53
C LYS A 428 27.72 8.67 -7.99
N SER A 429 28.03 9.75 -7.29
CA SER A 429 28.20 9.78 -5.83
C SER A 429 26.86 9.76 -5.08
N TYR A 430 25.80 10.29 -5.71
CA TYR A 430 24.44 10.37 -5.16
C TYR A 430 23.47 9.36 -5.78
N LYS A 431 23.94 8.30 -6.42
CA LYS A 431 23.09 7.35 -7.18
C LYS A 431 22.08 6.55 -6.35
N ASP A 432 22.26 6.53 -5.02
CA ASP A 432 21.30 5.96 -4.07
C ASP A 432 20.19 6.95 -3.70
N HIS A 433 20.24 8.17 -4.24
CA HIS A 433 19.29 9.26 -4.01
C HIS A 433 18.71 9.82 -5.29
N ILE A 434 18.57 8.98 -6.33
CA ILE A 434 17.96 9.37 -7.61
C ILE A 434 16.86 8.38 -7.97
N ASN A 435 15.72 8.92 -8.36
CA ASN A 435 14.65 8.19 -9.01
C ASN A 435 14.68 8.52 -10.51
N VAL A 436 14.42 7.53 -11.36
CA VAL A 436 14.36 7.75 -12.80
C VAL A 436 13.08 7.15 -13.36
N HIS A 437 12.25 8.03 -13.93
CA HIS A 437 10.98 7.68 -14.55
C HIS A 437 11.06 7.86 -16.06
N ARG A 438 10.37 7.00 -16.81
CA ARG A 438 10.24 7.07 -18.26
C ARG A 438 8.78 7.23 -18.64
N ILE A 439 8.49 8.12 -19.58
CA ILE A 439 7.16 8.29 -20.17
C ILE A 439 7.24 8.10 -21.68
N ASP A 440 6.60 7.04 -22.16
CA ASP A 440 6.57 6.66 -23.57
C ASP A 440 5.44 7.41 -24.28
N LEU A 441 5.80 8.46 -25.02
CA LEU A 441 4.88 9.25 -25.82
C LEU A 441 4.93 8.83 -27.29
N TYR A 442 3.78 8.40 -27.78
CA TYR A 442 3.54 8.04 -29.18
C TYR A 442 3.20 9.26 -30.05
N GLU A 443 3.85 9.41 -31.20
CA GLU A 443 3.45 10.36 -32.24
C GLU A 443 2.88 9.66 -33.48
N GLN A 444 1.91 10.31 -34.12
CA GLN A 444 1.35 9.83 -35.38
C GLN A 444 2.38 9.90 -36.53
N LYS A 445 3.23 10.93 -36.51
CA LYS A 445 4.26 11.18 -37.52
C LYS A 445 5.63 11.07 -36.88
N GLU A 446 6.57 10.56 -37.67
CA GLU A 446 7.98 10.51 -37.27
C GLU A 446 8.62 11.90 -37.40
N GLY A 447 9.46 12.20 -36.42
CA GLY A 447 10.43 13.27 -36.47
C GLY A 447 9.92 14.62 -35.98
N ILE A 448 10.85 15.55 -35.77
CA ILE A 448 10.55 16.95 -35.48
C ILE A 448 10.81 17.80 -36.72
N LYS A 449 9.76 18.39 -37.28
CA LYS A 449 9.85 19.24 -38.49
C LYS A 449 9.40 20.68 -38.28
N ALA A 450 8.73 20.97 -37.18
CA ALA A 450 8.22 22.31 -36.88
C ALA A 450 9.37 23.31 -36.70
N LYS A 451 9.17 24.54 -37.18
CA LYS A 451 10.15 25.63 -37.07
C LYS A 451 9.84 26.63 -35.97
N SER A 452 8.64 26.56 -35.40
CA SER A 452 8.18 27.42 -34.32
C SER A 452 7.22 26.68 -33.40
N GLU A 453 7.04 27.18 -32.18
CA GLU A 453 6.10 26.60 -31.22
C GLU A 453 4.66 26.53 -31.76
N LYS A 454 4.23 27.56 -32.51
CA LYS A 454 2.89 27.63 -33.14
C LYS A 454 2.65 26.50 -34.15
N THR A 455 3.72 26.05 -34.83
CA THR A 455 3.64 24.99 -35.85
C THR A 455 3.90 23.58 -35.27
N ALA A 456 4.32 23.50 -34.01
CA ALA A 456 4.67 22.26 -33.34
C ALA A 456 3.42 21.48 -32.88
N LYS A 457 3.02 20.48 -33.69
CA LYS A 457 1.83 19.67 -33.44
C LYS A 457 2.08 18.37 -32.65
N THR A 458 3.34 18.03 -32.39
CA THR A 458 3.70 16.87 -31.56
C THR A 458 3.26 17.08 -30.11
N ARG A 459 3.23 16.05 -29.27
CA ARG A 459 2.64 16.13 -27.91
C ARG A 459 3.38 17.07 -26.98
N LEU A 460 4.72 17.05 -27.02
CA LEU A 460 5.53 18.01 -26.26
C LEU A 460 5.73 19.33 -27.01
N GLY A 461 5.28 19.39 -28.26
CA GLY A 461 5.42 20.57 -29.11
C GLY A 461 6.88 20.89 -29.39
N CYS A 462 7.71 19.88 -29.65
CA CYS A 462 9.09 20.12 -30.04
C CYS A 462 9.18 20.80 -31.42
N TYR A 463 10.13 21.72 -31.56
CA TYR A 463 10.44 22.44 -32.80
C TYR A 463 11.92 22.82 -32.86
N ILE A 464 12.40 23.08 -34.06
CA ILE A 464 13.78 23.52 -34.34
C ILE A 464 13.70 24.98 -34.79
N ASN A 465 14.20 25.91 -33.98
CA ASN A 465 14.14 27.33 -34.36
C ASN A 465 15.14 27.66 -35.50
N GLU A 466 15.14 28.91 -35.93
CA GLU A 466 16.02 29.42 -37.00
C GLU A 466 17.53 29.33 -36.67
N LEU A 467 17.87 29.12 -35.39
CA LEU A 467 19.24 28.98 -34.89
C LEU A 467 19.67 27.52 -34.75
N ASP A 468 18.90 26.61 -35.33
CA ASP A 468 19.10 25.17 -35.22
C ASP A 468 19.13 24.67 -33.76
N GLN A 469 18.27 25.25 -32.91
CA GLN A 469 18.10 24.85 -31.53
C GLN A 469 16.79 24.10 -31.34
N LEU A 470 16.90 22.98 -30.64
CA LEU A 470 15.75 22.17 -30.28
C LEU A 470 15.06 22.75 -29.05
N LYS A 471 13.79 23.15 -29.20
CA LYS A 471 12.93 23.68 -28.14
C LYS A 471 11.63 22.89 -28.05
N CYS A 472 10.88 23.06 -26.97
CA CYS A 472 9.57 22.44 -26.76
C CYS A 472 8.64 23.35 -25.97
N ASN A 473 7.33 23.06 -26.01
CA ASN A 473 6.35 23.80 -25.23
C ASN A 473 6.44 23.41 -23.74
N ARG A 474 6.83 24.36 -22.88
CA ARG A 474 7.10 24.10 -21.47
C ARG A 474 5.86 23.65 -20.69
N SER A 475 4.69 24.22 -20.98
CA SER A 475 3.44 23.87 -20.30
C SER A 475 3.04 22.41 -20.56
N ARG A 476 3.22 21.94 -21.79
CA ARG A 476 2.99 20.54 -22.17
C ARG A 476 3.97 19.60 -21.48
N VAL A 477 5.26 19.94 -21.47
CA VAL A 477 6.29 19.15 -20.77
C VAL A 477 5.98 19.03 -19.28
N ASN A 478 5.65 20.14 -18.62
CA ASN A 478 5.27 20.13 -17.21
C ASN A 478 4.03 19.25 -16.96
N PHE A 479 3.00 19.36 -17.81
CA PHE A 479 1.81 18.51 -17.73
C PHE A 479 2.15 17.02 -17.82
N TYR A 480 2.89 16.59 -18.86
CA TYR A 480 3.24 15.18 -19.00
C TYR A 480 4.18 14.68 -17.91
N SER A 481 5.14 15.49 -17.46
CA SER A 481 6.05 15.13 -16.37
C SER A 481 5.32 14.89 -15.05
N SER A 482 4.21 15.61 -14.81
CA SER A 482 3.39 15.46 -13.60
C SER A 482 2.65 14.11 -13.49
N LEU A 483 2.67 13.30 -14.57
CA LEU A 483 2.15 11.93 -14.54
C LEU A 483 3.10 10.95 -13.84
N ALA A 484 4.37 11.32 -13.68
CA ALA A 484 5.35 10.60 -12.85
C ALA A 484 5.10 10.90 -11.35
N PRO A 485 5.68 10.10 -10.42
CA PRO A 485 5.58 10.36 -8.98
C PRO A 485 6.06 11.76 -8.58
N ASP A 486 7.21 12.20 -9.10
CA ASP A 486 7.68 13.59 -9.01
C ASP A 486 8.61 13.91 -10.20
N ALA A 487 9.01 15.17 -10.36
CA ALA A 487 9.86 15.63 -11.47
C ALA A 487 10.70 16.87 -11.08
N ASP A 488 11.93 16.64 -10.60
CA ASP A 488 12.92 17.70 -10.34
C ASP A 488 13.73 18.09 -11.58
N MET A 489 13.97 17.11 -12.46
CA MET A 489 14.65 17.29 -13.74
C MET A 489 13.93 16.51 -14.84
N VAL A 490 13.70 17.16 -15.97
CA VAL A 490 13.04 16.55 -17.13
C VAL A 490 14.02 16.50 -18.31
N ILE A 491 14.11 15.36 -18.97
CA ILE A 491 14.89 15.16 -20.19
C ILE A 491 13.93 14.75 -21.31
N VAL A 492 13.80 15.62 -22.31
CA VAL A 492 13.03 15.38 -23.52
C VAL A 492 13.99 14.92 -24.63
N VAL A 493 13.80 13.69 -25.09
CA VAL A 493 14.52 13.13 -26.23
C VAL A 493 13.65 13.33 -27.47
N ALA A 494 14.08 14.19 -28.39
CA ALA A 494 13.34 14.45 -29.61
C ALA A 494 13.93 13.68 -30.79
N ASN A 495 13.06 13.06 -31.59
CA ASN A 495 13.47 12.27 -32.75
C ASN A 495 13.92 13.17 -33.91
N THR A 496 15.13 13.70 -33.82
CA THR A 496 15.81 14.46 -34.88
C THR A 496 17.31 14.27 -34.71
N LYS A 497 18.13 14.68 -35.68
CA LYS A 497 19.58 14.54 -35.61
C LYS A 497 20.26 15.85 -35.93
N ASP A 498 21.44 16.01 -35.34
CA ASP A 498 22.40 17.08 -35.62
C ASP A 498 21.86 18.49 -35.31
N VAL A 499 20.93 18.56 -34.35
CA VAL A 499 20.36 19.82 -33.84
C VAL A 499 20.99 20.16 -32.49
N ARG A 500 21.16 21.45 -32.20
CA ARG A 500 21.69 21.92 -30.92
C ARG A 500 20.72 21.64 -29.77
N PRO A 501 21.15 20.95 -28.70
CA PRO A 501 20.31 20.75 -27.53
C PRO A 501 20.15 22.05 -26.75
N THR A 502 19.05 22.18 -26.04
CA THR A 502 18.82 23.31 -25.13
C THR A 502 18.57 22.79 -23.72
N GLY A 503 18.98 23.56 -22.71
CA GLY A 503 18.72 23.21 -21.34
C GLY A 503 18.71 24.41 -20.42
N GLY A 504 18.00 24.28 -19.30
CA GLY A 504 17.83 25.32 -18.29
C GLY A 504 16.60 25.06 -17.42
N ASP A 505 16.64 25.56 -16.18
CA ASP A 505 15.54 25.46 -15.21
C ASP A 505 14.99 24.03 -15.05
N GLY A 506 15.87 23.03 -14.93
CA GLY A 506 15.47 21.64 -14.74
C GLY A 506 14.96 20.93 -16.01
N LEU A 507 15.10 21.51 -17.20
CA LEU A 507 14.74 20.85 -18.47
C LEU A 507 15.96 20.72 -19.37
N LEU A 508 16.11 19.55 -19.98
CA LEU A 508 17.01 19.28 -21.11
C LEU A 508 16.16 18.83 -22.30
N VAL A 509 16.37 19.44 -23.47
CA VAL A 509 15.79 19.00 -24.75
C VAL A 509 16.94 18.62 -25.66
N ILE A 510 16.99 17.35 -26.07
CA ILE A 510 18.12 16.77 -26.81
C ILE A 510 17.64 15.91 -27.97
N ASP A 511 18.36 15.95 -29.07
CA ASP A 511 18.16 15.14 -30.27
C ASP A 511 18.78 13.73 -30.11
N ILE A 512 18.73 12.89 -31.14
CA ILE A 512 19.25 11.52 -31.12
C ILE A 512 20.57 11.33 -31.89
N GLY A 513 21.21 12.41 -32.34
CA GLY A 513 22.43 12.37 -33.16
C GLY A 513 23.75 12.35 -32.37
N GLY A 514 24.86 12.10 -33.07
CA GLY A 514 26.22 12.15 -32.53
C GLY A 514 26.50 11.16 -31.39
N ASP A 515 27.51 11.46 -30.56
CA ASP A 515 27.78 10.74 -29.30
C ASP A 515 26.73 11.14 -28.24
N PHE A 516 25.55 10.51 -28.33
CA PHE A 516 24.40 10.80 -27.49
C PHE A 516 24.74 10.74 -26.00
N ALA A 517 25.54 9.75 -25.57
CA ALA A 517 25.94 9.59 -24.18
C ALA A 517 26.73 10.79 -23.65
N LYS A 518 27.77 11.24 -24.38
CA LYS A 518 28.56 12.40 -23.97
C LYS A 518 27.75 13.70 -24.04
N ARG A 519 26.87 13.84 -25.02
CA ARG A 519 25.98 15.00 -25.16
C ARG A 519 24.96 15.10 -24.03
N VAL A 520 24.35 13.98 -23.61
CA VAL A 520 23.51 13.91 -22.41
C VAL A 520 24.30 14.33 -21.17
N ALA A 521 25.51 13.80 -21.02
CA ALA A 521 26.37 14.14 -19.90
C ALA A 521 26.68 15.64 -19.82
N THR A 522 26.92 16.32 -20.95
CA THR A 522 27.05 17.80 -21.01
C THR A 522 25.70 18.50 -20.79
N GLY A 523 24.62 17.95 -21.34
CA GLY A 523 23.24 18.44 -21.21
C GLY A 523 22.77 18.60 -19.76
N ILE A 524 23.17 17.67 -18.89
CA ILE A 524 22.90 17.71 -17.45
C ILE A 524 23.46 19.00 -16.81
N GLY A 525 24.59 19.51 -17.29
CA GLY A 525 25.19 20.76 -16.83
C GLY A 525 24.25 21.95 -17.00
N PHE A 526 23.62 22.07 -18.16
CA PHE A 526 22.65 23.12 -18.45
C PHE A 526 21.38 22.96 -17.62
N ALA A 527 20.78 21.77 -17.64
CA ALA A 527 19.46 21.54 -17.04
C ALA A 527 19.49 21.54 -15.50
N PHE A 528 20.47 20.86 -14.89
CA PHE A 528 20.52 20.64 -13.44
C PHE A 528 21.41 21.66 -12.71
N GLY A 529 22.54 22.02 -13.32
CA GLY A 529 23.51 22.94 -12.72
C GLY A 529 23.28 24.42 -13.02
N ASN A 530 22.39 24.75 -13.96
CA ASN A 530 22.24 26.09 -14.54
C ASN A 530 23.60 26.68 -14.99
N LEU A 531 24.39 25.83 -15.63
CA LEU A 531 25.69 26.19 -16.19
C LEU A 531 25.49 26.78 -17.59
N SER A 532 26.37 27.68 -18.01
CA SER A 532 26.43 28.18 -19.38
C SER A 532 27.48 27.46 -20.20
N VAL A 533 27.48 27.70 -21.51
CA VAL A 533 28.54 27.24 -22.39
C VAL A 533 29.86 27.94 -22.07
N GLU A 534 30.96 27.20 -22.14
CA GLU A 534 32.32 27.73 -21.96
C GLU A 534 33.08 27.83 -23.29
N TYR A 535 32.45 27.51 -24.41
CA TYR A 535 33.02 27.62 -25.75
C TYR A 535 32.60 28.91 -26.47
N VAL A 536 33.37 29.25 -27.52
CA VAL A 536 33.14 30.38 -28.42
C VAL A 536 32.36 29.90 -29.64
N ASP A 537 31.35 30.67 -30.04
CA ASP A 537 30.55 30.43 -31.23
C ASP A 537 29.91 31.76 -31.68
N LEU A 538 30.67 32.51 -32.47
CA LEU A 538 30.33 33.89 -32.83
C LEU A 538 28.98 34.00 -33.55
N LYS A 539 28.52 32.92 -34.20
CA LYS A 539 27.20 32.87 -34.85
C LYS A 539 26.04 33.02 -33.86
N MET A 540 26.24 32.65 -32.60
CA MET A 540 25.18 32.76 -31.58
C MET A 540 25.14 34.13 -30.92
N VAL A 541 26.21 34.92 -31.00
CA VAL A 541 26.34 36.18 -30.26
C VAL A 541 25.16 37.15 -30.47
N PRO A 542 24.64 37.37 -31.69
CA PRO A 542 23.50 38.26 -31.92
C PRO A 542 22.19 37.82 -31.25
N HIS A 543 22.10 36.54 -30.85
CA HIS A 543 20.86 35.94 -30.33
C HIS A 543 20.85 35.76 -28.81
N TYR A 544 21.96 36.10 -28.14
CA TYR A 544 22.08 36.01 -26.70
C TYR A 544 22.41 37.37 -26.11
N PRO A 545 21.70 37.80 -25.06
CA PRO A 545 21.88 39.13 -24.50
C PRO A 545 23.31 39.30 -24.00
N ASP A 546 23.92 40.41 -24.40
CA ASP A 546 25.08 40.92 -23.68
C ASP A 546 24.59 41.46 -22.33
N PHE A 547 25.26 41.06 -21.26
CA PHE A 547 24.94 41.57 -19.93
C PHE A 547 25.43 43.03 -19.77
N GLY A 548 26.36 43.50 -20.61
CA GLY A 548 27.00 44.82 -20.48
C GLY A 548 28.06 44.84 -19.37
N PRO A 549 28.92 45.86 -19.32
CA PRO A 549 30.08 45.89 -18.40
C PRO A 549 29.70 45.93 -16.92
N GLU A 550 28.53 46.48 -16.58
CA GLU A 550 28.11 46.67 -15.19
C GLU A 550 27.34 45.49 -14.60
N LYS A 551 26.91 44.52 -15.42
CA LYS A 551 26.05 43.42 -14.98
C LYS A 551 26.74 42.07 -15.08
N GLU A 552 26.87 41.42 -13.93
CA GLU A 552 27.44 40.08 -13.85
C GLU A 552 26.45 39.01 -14.37
N PRO A 553 26.89 38.04 -15.18
CA PRO A 553 26.04 36.93 -15.63
C PRO A 553 25.53 36.08 -14.46
N TYR A 554 24.26 35.69 -14.51
CA TYR A 554 23.65 34.85 -13.47
C TYR A 554 24.12 33.38 -13.50
N TYR A 555 24.74 32.94 -14.59
CA TYR A 555 25.35 31.61 -14.69
C TYR A 555 26.58 31.50 -13.79
N TYR A 556 26.82 30.33 -13.22
CA TYR A 556 27.87 30.18 -12.21
C TYR A 556 29.29 30.01 -12.77
N ASN A 557 29.43 29.47 -13.98
CA ASN A 557 30.71 29.12 -14.60
C ASN A 557 31.18 30.12 -15.69
N VAL A 558 30.50 31.26 -15.83
CA VAL A 558 30.93 32.33 -16.74
C VAL A 558 30.81 33.68 -16.05
N THR A 559 31.80 34.57 -16.23
CA THR A 559 31.84 35.90 -15.61
C THR A 559 32.29 36.97 -16.61
N ARG A 560 32.01 38.24 -16.33
CA ARG A 560 32.64 39.38 -17.03
C ARG A 560 33.86 39.93 -16.30
N GLU A 561 34.07 39.49 -15.06
CA GLU A 561 35.19 39.92 -14.24
C GLU A 561 36.49 39.23 -14.71
N SER A 562 37.42 40.03 -15.24
CA SER A 562 38.70 39.56 -15.75
C SER A 562 39.73 39.32 -14.64
N ASN A 563 39.51 39.88 -13.45
CA ASN A 563 40.43 39.74 -12.33
C ASN A 563 40.11 38.47 -11.51
N PRO A 564 41.02 37.47 -11.47
CA PRO A 564 40.81 36.22 -10.73
C PRO A 564 40.69 36.43 -9.21
N LYS A 565 41.06 37.60 -8.69
CA LYS A 565 40.84 37.98 -7.30
C LYS A 565 39.41 38.47 -7.06
N LYS A 566 38.71 39.02 -8.05
CA LYS A 566 37.37 39.62 -7.90
C LYS A 566 36.23 38.72 -8.38
N VAL A 567 36.52 37.73 -9.23
CA VAL A 567 35.51 36.79 -9.76
C VAL A 567 34.69 36.08 -8.70
N LYS A 568 33.46 35.73 -9.04
CA LYS A 568 32.51 35.04 -8.13
C LYS A 568 32.99 33.69 -7.60
N TRP A 569 33.98 33.05 -8.21
CA TRP A 569 34.58 31.80 -7.72
C TRP A 569 35.97 31.99 -7.07
N HIS A 570 36.37 33.22 -6.75
CA HIS A 570 37.70 33.54 -6.20
C HIS A 570 38.07 32.70 -4.95
N TYR A 571 37.09 32.27 -4.16
CA TYR A 571 37.28 31.47 -2.94
C TYR A 571 37.85 30.06 -3.18
N TRP A 572 37.87 29.61 -4.44
CA TRP A 572 38.63 28.42 -4.83
C TRP A 572 40.14 28.64 -4.72
N ASN A 573 40.60 29.89 -4.82
CA ASN A 573 41.99 30.30 -4.63
C ASN A 573 42.32 30.56 -3.15
N TYR A 574 41.56 30.02 -2.19
CA TYR A 574 41.83 30.13 -0.76
C TYR A 574 42.39 28.80 -0.18
N PRO A 575 43.50 28.79 0.57
CA PRO A 575 44.49 29.85 0.62
C PRO A 575 45.10 30.09 -0.78
N PRO A 576 45.81 31.20 -1.03
CA PRO A 576 46.37 31.54 -2.35
C PRO A 576 47.23 30.46 -3.04
N THR A 577 47.71 29.47 -2.26
CA THR A 577 48.49 28.33 -2.72
C THR A 577 47.66 27.11 -3.12
N SER A 578 46.33 27.22 -3.18
CA SER A 578 45.43 26.10 -3.49
C SER A 578 45.60 25.59 -4.92
N SER A 579 45.49 24.27 -5.09
CA SER A 579 45.45 23.57 -6.39
C SER A 579 44.13 22.77 -6.50
N PRO A 580 43.50 22.71 -7.70
CA PRO A 580 43.88 23.38 -8.94
C PRO A 580 43.68 24.90 -8.87
N LYS A 581 44.51 25.66 -9.61
CA LYS A 581 44.33 27.12 -9.74
C LYS A 581 43.08 27.39 -10.57
N VAL A 582 42.15 28.18 -10.02
CA VAL A 582 40.93 28.60 -10.72
C VAL A 582 41.10 30.06 -11.15
N GLY A 583 40.97 30.31 -12.46
CA GLY A 583 41.35 31.59 -13.07
C GLY A 583 40.20 32.31 -13.75
N CYS A 584 40.58 33.22 -14.65
CA CYS A 584 39.71 33.90 -15.62
C CYS A 584 40.29 33.65 -17.01
N TYR A 585 39.86 32.57 -17.66
CA TYR A 585 40.32 32.27 -19.02
C TYR A 585 39.35 32.89 -20.00
N GLU A 586 39.81 33.81 -20.84
CA GLU A 586 38.94 34.51 -21.79
C GLU A 586 38.33 33.54 -22.81
N GLY A 587 37.16 33.91 -23.34
CA GLY A 587 36.39 33.11 -24.29
C GLY A 587 35.37 32.22 -23.59
N ALA A 588 34.11 32.66 -23.53
CA ALA A 588 32.99 31.93 -22.94
C ALA A 588 31.65 32.55 -23.39
N TYR A 589 30.53 31.88 -23.12
CA TYR A 589 29.19 32.40 -23.47
C TYR A 589 29.10 32.86 -24.94
N TYR A 590 29.62 32.00 -25.81
CA TYR A 590 29.69 32.14 -27.26
C TYR A 590 30.65 33.24 -27.77
N ARG A 591 31.24 34.04 -26.89
CA ARG A 591 32.09 35.19 -27.25
C ARG A 591 33.56 34.85 -27.00
N ASP A 592 34.41 35.33 -27.89
CA ASP A 592 35.87 35.22 -27.78
C ASP A 592 36.45 36.21 -26.76
N LYS A 593 35.83 37.38 -26.59
CA LYS A 593 36.28 38.45 -25.68
C LYS A 593 35.25 38.86 -24.63
N GLY A 594 35.74 39.41 -23.52
CA GLY A 594 34.93 40.06 -22.48
C GLY A 594 34.15 39.11 -21.55
N TYR A 595 34.25 37.80 -21.78
CA TYR A 595 33.66 36.75 -20.96
C TYR A 595 34.70 35.70 -20.61
N TYR A 596 34.69 35.24 -19.36
CA TYR A 596 35.72 34.38 -18.80
C TYR A 596 35.13 33.11 -18.20
N LYS A 597 35.84 31.99 -18.38
CA LYS A 597 35.57 30.68 -17.77
C LYS A 597 36.58 30.35 -16.67
N PRO A 598 36.24 29.47 -15.72
CA PRO A 598 37.07 29.21 -14.53
C PRO A 598 38.34 28.38 -14.81
N THR A 599 38.33 27.57 -15.88
CA THR A 599 39.41 26.63 -16.23
C THR A 599 39.48 26.41 -17.74
N GLU A 600 40.63 25.99 -18.26
CA GLU A 600 40.81 25.67 -19.69
C GLU A 600 40.21 24.32 -20.11
N LYS A 601 40.00 23.40 -19.15
CA LYS A 601 39.46 22.05 -19.41
C LYS A 601 38.17 21.85 -18.63
N CYS A 602 37.07 21.69 -19.34
CA CYS A 602 35.75 21.48 -18.77
C CYS A 602 34.83 20.83 -19.80
N ARG A 603 33.97 19.91 -19.34
CA ARG A 603 32.86 19.34 -20.13
C ARG A 603 31.92 20.40 -20.74
N MET A 604 31.85 21.61 -20.17
CA MET A 604 31.04 22.72 -20.71
C MET A 604 31.70 23.45 -21.89
N ILE A 605 32.98 23.16 -22.18
CA ILE A 605 33.67 23.62 -23.40
C ILE A 605 33.38 22.65 -24.55
N SER A 606 33.55 21.35 -24.30
CA SER A 606 33.35 20.30 -25.30
C SER A 606 32.92 19.00 -24.63
N SER A 607 32.02 18.27 -25.29
CA SER A 607 31.59 16.93 -24.87
C SER A 607 32.73 15.90 -24.88
N GLN A 608 33.87 16.22 -25.51
CA GLN A 608 35.07 15.38 -25.50
C GLN A 608 35.76 15.34 -24.12
N PHE A 609 35.62 16.38 -23.30
CA PHE A 609 36.17 16.38 -21.94
C PHE A 609 35.28 15.54 -21.02
N GLU A 610 35.90 14.59 -20.30
CA GLU A 610 35.17 13.68 -19.41
C GLU A 610 34.64 14.36 -18.14
N ASN A 611 35.32 15.39 -17.65
CA ASN A 611 35.04 15.95 -16.33
C ASN A 611 34.56 17.40 -16.39
N TYR A 612 33.62 17.72 -15.51
CA TYR A 612 33.31 19.10 -15.15
C TYR A 612 34.50 19.71 -14.41
N CYS A 613 34.78 20.99 -14.64
CA CYS A 613 35.74 21.72 -13.82
C CYS A 613 35.23 21.86 -12.38
N VAL A 614 36.10 22.21 -11.43
CA VAL A 614 35.77 22.29 -9.99
C VAL A 614 34.61 23.25 -9.71
N VAL A 615 34.51 24.36 -10.45
CA VAL A 615 33.42 25.34 -10.31
C VAL A 615 32.09 24.79 -10.80
N CYS A 616 32.08 24.11 -11.96
CA CYS A 616 30.89 23.44 -12.49
C CYS A 616 30.42 22.29 -11.59
N LEU A 617 31.36 21.47 -11.12
CA LEU A 617 31.06 20.33 -10.26
C LEU A 617 30.50 20.77 -8.90
N GLU A 618 31.03 21.85 -8.31
CA GLU A 618 30.47 22.44 -7.09
C GLU A 618 29.00 22.83 -7.28
N GLN A 619 28.64 23.43 -8.42
CA GLN A 619 27.26 23.82 -8.66
C GLN A 619 26.33 22.63 -8.84
N LEU A 620 26.80 21.58 -9.53
CA LEU A 620 26.03 20.37 -9.68
C LEU A 620 25.82 19.66 -8.34
N GLU A 621 26.82 19.60 -7.46
CA GLU A 621 26.66 19.05 -6.11
C GLU A 621 25.71 19.91 -5.26
N ARG A 622 25.82 21.23 -5.37
CA ARG A 622 24.88 22.16 -4.71
C ARG A 622 23.45 22.02 -5.24
N ALA A 623 23.26 21.64 -6.50
CA ALA A 623 21.94 21.36 -7.04
C ALA A 623 21.31 20.14 -6.34
N PHE A 624 22.07 19.06 -6.08
CA PHE A 624 21.62 17.94 -5.25
C PHE A 624 21.25 18.36 -3.83
N TYR A 625 22.06 19.20 -3.20
CA TYR A 625 21.83 19.63 -1.80
C TYR A 625 20.52 20.41 -1.61
N LYS A 626 19.91 20.95 -2.66
CA LYS A 626 18.57 21.56 -2.59
C LYS A 626 17.50 20.54 -2.23
N PHE A 627 17.65 19.31 -2.70
CA PHE A 627 16.68 18.21 -2.55
C PHE A 627 17.02 17.30 -1.37
N LEU A 628 18.32 17.11 -1.08
CA LEU A 628 18.77 16.16 -0.07
C LEU A 628 19.02 16.82 1.30
N SER A 629 18.63 16.16 2.39
CA SER A 629 19.02 16.56 3.76
C SER A 629 20.19 15.71 4.27
N PRO A 630 21.16 16.26 5.03
CA PRO A 630 22.19 15.46 5.70
C PRO A 630 21.63 14.52 6.80
N ILE A 631 20.39 14.72 7.23
CA ILE A 631 19.67 13.86 8.18
C ILE A 631 18.77 12.90 7.37
N GLY A 632 19.18 11.63 7.28
CA GLY A 632 18.39 10.60 6.60
C GLY A 632 17.23 10.12 7.47
N GLU A 633 17.51 9.74 8.71
CA GLU A 633 16.50 9.28 9.67
C GLU A 633 16.77 9.85 11.06
N PHE A 634 15.75 9.86 11.91
CA PHE A 634 15.88 10.31 13.30
C PHE A 634 14.89 9.64 14.23
N LEU A 635 15.29 9.52 15.50
CA LEU A 635 14.47 9.02 16.60
C LEU A 635 14.67 9.91 17.84
N PRO A 636 13.62 10.14 18.65
CA PRO A 636 12.22 9.80 18.39
C PRO A 636 11.64 10.64 17.24
N ILE A 637 10.64 10.11 16.52
CA ILE A 637 9.96 10.87 15.46
C ILE A 637 9.06 11.96 16.06
N LEU A 638 8.39 11.66 17.18
CA LEU A 638 7.52 12.64 17.84
C LEU A 638 8.34 13.76 18.49
N PRO A 639 7.95 15.03 18.28
CA PRO A 639 8.71 16.19 18.74
C PRO A 639 8.60 16.41 20.25
N GLN A 640 7.63 15.79 20.93
CA GLN A 640 7.37 15.98 22.34
C GLN A 640 7.44 14.65 23.10
N ALA A 641 8.05 14.68 24.28
CA ALA A 641 8.10 13.53 25.17
C ALA A 641 8.19 13.97 26.64
N TYR A 642 7.74 13.10 27.54
CA TYR A 642 7.98 13.20 28.97
C TYR A 642 9.10 12.23 29.38
N LEU A 643 9.82 12.57 30.45
CA LEU A 643 10.88 11.74 31.02
C LEU A 643 10.82 11.78 32.55
N PHE A 644 10.60 10.62 33.18
CA PHE A 644 10.73 10.45 34.62
C PHE A 644 12.20 10.52 35.07
N ARG A 645 12.44 10.87 36.33
CA ARG A 645 13.79 11.09 36.87
C ARG A 645 14.69 9.84 36.82
N ASP A 646 14.14 8.67 37.13
CA ASP A 646 14.83 7.38 37.10
C ASP A 646 15.01 6.79 35.68
N GLN A 647 14.43 7.42 34.66
CA GLN A 647 14.47 6.93 33.29
C GLN A 647 15.56 7.59 32.43
N LYS A 648 15.79 6.99 31.27
CA LYS A 648 16.61 7.57 30.21
C LYS A 648 15.83 7.70 28.89
N LYS A 649 16.15 8.74 28.13
CA LYS A 649 15.67 8.96 26.76
C LYS A 649 16.84 8.93 25.79
N VAL A 650 16.62 8.32 24.63
CA VAL A 650 17.61 8.22 23.56
C VAL A 650 17.12 9.02 22.37
N TYR A 651 18.01 9.87 21.85
CA TYR A 651 17.86 10.58 20.59
C TYR A 651 18.93 10.09 19.62
N GLU A 652 18.55 9.80 18.40
CA GLU A 652 19.43 9.25 17.38
C GLU A 652 19.15 9.91 16.03
N ILE A 653 20.21 10.19 15.28
CA ILE A 653 20.18 10.64 13.89
C ILE A 653 20.97 9.65 13.06
N LYS A 654 20.43 9.21 11.92
CA LYS A 654 21.19 8.57 10.85
C LYS A 654 21.54 9.61 9.79
N PHE A 655 22.79 9.60 9.36
CA PHE A 655 23.25 10.47 8.29
C PHE A 655 22.77 9.96 6.93
N LEU A 656 22.64 10.89 5.99
CA LEU A 656 22.46 10.55 4.57
C LEU A 656 23.64 9.71 4.09
N LYS A 657 23.38 8.67 3.28
CA LYS A 657 24.45 7.83 2.73
C LYS A 657 24.98 8.41 1.43
N ILE A 658 26.21 8.90 1.39
CA ILE A 658 26.84 9.40 0.15
C ILE A 658 27.97 8.45 -0.24
N ARG A 659 28.02 8.02 -1.51
CA ARG A 659 29.10 7.13 -1.96
C ARG A 659 30.38 7.91 -2.21
N ASN A 660 31.51 7.23 -2.12
CA ASN A 660 32.84 7.79 -2.38
C ASN A 660 33.19 9.01 -1.50
N MET A 661 32.58 9.13 -0.30
CA MET A 661 32.85 10.23 0.62
C MET A 661 34.34 10.39 0.89
N ASP A 662 35.05 9.31 1.18
CA ASP A 662 36.48 9.37 1.52
C ASP A 662 37.33 9.94 0.37
N GLN A 663 37.00 9.58 -0.88
CA GLN A 663 37.69 10.08 -2.09
C GLN A 663 37.55 11.60 -2.24
N VAL A 664 36.43 12.17 -1.78
CA VAL A 664 36.16 13.62 -1.85
C VAL A 664 36.45 14.35 -0.55
N GLY A 665 37.02 13.67 0.45
CA GLY A 665 37.23 14.21 1.81
C GLY A 665 35.91 14.62 2.48
N GLY A 666 34.84 13.89 2.18
CA GLY A 666 33.50 14.06 2.73
C GLY A 666 33.45 13.71 4.21
N LYS A 667 32.84 14.57 5.02
CA LYS A 667 32.69 14.37 6.47
C LYS A 667 31.36 14.90 6.96
N TYR A 668 30.75 14.16 7.88
CA TYR A 668 29.65 14.63 8.71
C TYR A 668 30.17 15.23 10.00
N GLU A 669 29.55 16.32 10.42
CA GLU A 669 29.76 16.93 11.72
C GLU A 669 28.41 17.13 12.39
N SER A 670 28.30 16.68 13.64
CA SER A 670 27.09 16.83 14.43
C SER A 670 27.36 17.53 15.74
N GLN A 671 26.45 18.40 16.14
CA GLN A 671 26.52 19.10 17.42
C GLN A 671 25.16 19.04 18.11
N TRP A 672 25.14 18.47 19.32
CA TRP A 672 23.97 18.41 20.17
C TRP A 672 23.89 19.60 21.12
N TYR A 673 22.67 19.98 21.48
CA TYR A 673 22.38 21.07 22.39
C TYR A 673 21.26 20.69 23.36
N ILE A 674 21.35 21.24 24.57
CA ILE A 674 20.32 21.18 25.61
C ILE A 674 20.13 22.62 26.13
N ASP A 675 18.92 23.15 26.01
CA ASP A 675 18.56 24.52 26.42
C ASP A 675 19.53 25.62 25.94
N GLN A 676 19.91 25.52 24.66
CA GLN A 676 20.83 26.41 23.93
C GLN A 676 22.33 26.18 24.17
N ASN A 677 22.70 25.27 25.07
CA ASN A 677 24.11 24.98 25.37
C ASN A 677 24.60 23.76 24.59
N ARG A 678 25.79 23.87 23.96
CA ARG A 678 26.46 22.70 23.35
C ARG A 678 26.72 21.63 24.40
N THR A 679 26.43 20.38 24.07
CA THR A 679 26.76 19.23 24.93
C THR A 679 27.75 18.29 24.24
N LYS A 680 28.71 17.77 25.02
CA LYS A 680 29.64 16.71 24.60
C LYS A 680 29.09 15.31 24.82
N LYS A 681 27.88 15.19 25.41
CA LYS A 681 27.24 13.89 25.67
C LYS A 681 26.81 13.17 24.38
N GLY A 682 26.70 13.88 23.26
CA GLY A 682 26.41 13.30 21.96
C GLY A 682 27.61 12.52 21.42
N LYS A 683 27.39 11.27 21.00
CA LYS A 683 28.40 10.42 20.37
C LYS A 683 28.11 10.30 18.88
N GLN A 684 29.07 10.70 18.06
CA GLN A 684 29.01 10.53 16.62
C GLN A 684 29.71 9.22 16.21
N THR A 685 29.15 8.58 15.20
CA THR A 685 29.65 7.39 14.49
C THR A 685 29.73 7.69 12.99
N HIS A 686 30.22 6.75 12.18
CA HIS A 686 30.23 6.90 10.72
C HIS A 686 28.81 7.09 10.14
N ASP A 687 27.82 6.34 10.65
CA ASP A 687 26.46 6.31 10.10
C ASP A 687 25.47 7.28 10.76
N GLY A 688 25.90 8.03 11.79
CA GLY A 688 24.96 8.85 12.56
C GLY A 688 25.49 9.40 13.88
N THR A 689 24.60 10.03 14.65
CA THR A 689 24.91 10.60 15.97
C THR A 689 23.83 10.29 16.99
N LYS A 690 24.21 10.07 18.25
CA LYS A 690 23.32 9.61 19.32
C LYS A 690 23.54 10.38 20.61
N LEU A 691 22.45 10.79 21.26
CA LEU A 691 22.44 11.42 22.57
C LEU A 691 21.58 10.61 23.54
N VAL A 692 22.14 10.28 24.71
CA VAL A 692 21.42 9.62 25.80
C VAL A 692 21.28 10.61 26.95
N LEU A 693 20.04 10.87 27.38
CA LEU A 693 19.71 11.75 28.48
C LEU A 693 19.07 10.95 29.62
N TYR A 694 19.51 11.19 30.84
CA TYR A 694 18.93 10.62 32.04
C TYR A 694 18.08 11.69 32.74
N GLY A 695 16.87 11.35 33.18
CA GLY A 695 15.96 12.31 33.81
C GLY A 695 16.62 12.99 35.02
N ARG A 696 17.28 12.22 35.87
CA ARG A 696 18.07 12.68 37.03
C ARG A 696 19.20 13.65 36.69
N SER A 697 19.61 13.75 35.43
CA SER A 697 20.69 14.66 35.00
C SER A 697 20.18 16.02 34.49
N LEU A 698 18.87 16.22 34.50
CA LEU A 698 18.20 17.45 34.12
C LEU A 698 17.33 17.92 35.30
N LYS A 699 17.08 19.23 35.39
CA LYS A 699 16.13 19.75 36.37
C LYS A 699 14.71 19.38 35.95
N PRO A 700 13.74 19.29 36.86
CA PRO A 700 12.34 19.18 36.46
C PRO A 700 11.90 20.38 35.63
N GLY A 701 11.08 20.16 34.62
CA GLY A 701 10.57 21.19 33.71
C GLY A 701 10.81 20.89 32.23
N ILE A 702 10.51 21.86 31.39
CA ILE A 702 10.59 21.74 29.93
C ILE A 702 12.00 22.05 29.46
N HIS A 703 12.56 21.12 28.69
CA HIS A 703 13.87 21.22 28.06
C HIS A 703 13.76 21.15 26.54
N HIS A 704 14.63 21.87 25.84
CA HIS A 704 14.75 21.80 24.39
C HIS A 704 16.01 21.05 24.00
N ILE A 705 15.83 19.91 23.33
CA ILE A 705 16.91 19.07 22.82
C ILE A 705 17.05 19.35 21.34
N ALA A 706 18.23 19.74 20.90
CA ALA A 706 18.47 20.03 19.49
C ALA A 706 19.74 19.36 18.98
N VAL A 707 19.77 19.08 17.68
CA VAL A 707 20.97 18.63 16.98
C VAL A 707 21.10 19.38 15.66
N GLN A 708 22.32 19.83 15.39
CA GLN A 708 22.76 20.32 14.08
C GLN A 708 23.56 19.22 13.41
N VAL A 709 23.26 18.93 12.16
CA VAL A 709 24.04 18.01 11.32
C VAL A 709 24.43 18.73 10.05
N ARG A 710 25.72 18.69 9.74
CA ARG A 710 26.32 19.29 8.56
C ARG A 710 27.13 18.25 7.81
N TYR A 711 27.05 18.27 6.48
CA TYR A 711 27.99 17.58 5.62
C TYR A 711 28.90 18.59 4.92
N SER A 712 30.17 18.22 4.75
CA SER A 712 31.12 19.02 3.99
C SER A 712 32.07 18.10 3.23
N ASN A 713 32.57 18.53 2.08
CA ASN A 713 33.56 17.82 1.29
C ASN A 713 34.54 18.82 0.64
N LYS A 714 35.52 18.33 -0.13
CA LYS A 714 36.48 19.20 -0.84
C LYS A 714 35.96 19.75 -2.17
N ARG A 715 34.89 19.19 -2.73
CA ARG A 715 34.29 19.58 -4.01
C ARG A 715 33.32 20.77 -3.89
N VAL A 716 32.75 20.99 -2.71
CA VAL A 716 31.89 22.14 -2.40
C VAL A 716 32.54 22.99 -1.32
N ARG A 717 33.06 24.15 -1.72
CA ARG A 717 33.75 25.09 -0.84
C ARG A 717 32.75 25.99 -0.12
N ARG A 718 31.63 26.29 -0.78
CA ARG A 718 30.54 27.09 -0.23
C ARG A 718 29.21 26.43 -0.56
N ASP A 719 28.67 25.70 0.41
CA ASP A 719 27.39 25.02 0.28
C ASP A 719 26.19 25.96 0.49
N LEU A 720 26.39 27.22 0.90
CA LEU A 720 25.31 28.20 1.11
C LEU A 720 24.25 27.73 2.12
N GLY A 721 24.65 26.87 3.06
CA GLY A 721 23.78 26.34 4.09
C GLY A 721 22.71 25.36 3.61
N VAL A 722 22.84 24.81 2.40
CA VAL A 722 21.92 23.78 1.93
C VAL A 722 22.28 22.40 2.48
N MET A 723 23.56 22.02 2.67
CA MET A 723 23.89 20.69 3.20
C MET A 723 24.02 20.66 4.73
N GLU A 724 23.02 21.26 5.36
CA GLU A 724 22.86 21.38 6.80
C GLU A 724 21.39 21.21 7.17
N ASP A 725 21.13 20.50 8.26
CA ASP A 725 19.79 20.41 8.82
C ASP A 725 19.81 20.28 10.34
N HIS A 726 18.63 20.48 10.94
CA HIS A 726 18.44 20.47 12.37
C HIS A 726 17.22 19.67 12.77
N ARG A 727 17.29 19.07 13.96
CA ARG A 727 16.13 18.52 14.66
C ARG A 727 16.04 19.11 16.05
N VAL A 728 14.81 19.36 16.49
CA VAL A 728 14.49 19.87 17.82
C VAL A 728 13.36 19.06 18.39
N TRP A 729 13.51 18.69 19.66
CA TRP A 729 12.51 18.04 20.47
C TRP A 729 12.29 18.84 21.76
N THR A 730 11.06 18.81 22.25
CA THR A 730 10.69 19.27 23.57
C THR A 730 10.61 18.06 24.50
N LEU A 731 11.30 18.14 25.62
CA LEU A 731 11.37 17.10 26.63
C LEU A 731 10.92 17.69 27.96
N GLU A 732 9.79 17.24 28.49
CA GLU A 732 9.42 17.59 29.86
C GLU A 732 9.97 16.55 30.84
N VAL A 733 10.85 17.00 31.73
CA VAL A 733 11.38 16.18 32.82
C VAL A 733 10.46 16.32 34.01
N LEU A 734 9.84 15.22 34.42
CA LEU A 734 8.92 15.20 35.54
C LEU A 734 9.70 15.30 36.86
N PRO A 735 9.15 15.91 37.92
CA PRO A 735 9.84 16.05 39.21
C PRO A 735 9.96 14.74 40.00
N PHE A 736 9.42 13.65 39.48
CA PHE A 736 9.25 12.39 40.19
C PHE A 736 9.72 11.18 39.37
N ASP A 737 10.01 10.07 40.06
CA ASP A 737 10.38 8.79 39.45
C ASP A 737 9.17 8.10 38.84
N ARG A 738 9.39 7.11 37.96
CA ARG A 738 8.28 6.33 37.42
C ARG A 738 7.71 5.41 38.52
N PRO A 739 6.39 5.46 38.80
CA PRO A 739 5.74 4.54 39.72
C PRO A 739 6.02 3.08 39.36
N LYS A 740 6.47 2.30 40.33
CA LYS A 740 6.66 0.85 40.19
C LYS A 740 5.38 0.15 40.65
N ILE A 741 4.60 -0.33 39.70
CA ILE A 741 3.37 -1.08 39.98
C ILE A 741 3.74 -2.52 40.34
N ARG A 742 3.24 -2.98 41.48
CA ARG A 742 3.24 -4.36 41.96
C ARG A 742 1.95 -5.02 41.53
N GLY A 743 2.08 -6.20 40.96
CA GLY A 743 0.98 -6.97 40.40
C GLY A 743 1.53 -8.12 39.55
N PRO A 744 0.66 -9.03 39.09
CA PRO A 744 1.04 -10.06 38.16
C PRO A 744 1.39 -9.43 36.79
N LYS A 745 2.44 -9.93 36.14
CA LYS A 745 2.78 -9.55 34.75
C LYS A 745 2.24 -10.55 33.75
N GLU A 746 2.25 -11.82 34.12
CA GLU A 746 1.70 -12.91 33.34
C GLU A 746 0.91 -13.84 34.27
N ILE A 747 -0.27 -14.29 33.83
CA ILE A 747 -1.13 -15.21 34.57
C ILE A 747 -1.60 -16.31 33.62
N ARG A 748 -1.56 -17.56 34.07
CA ARG A 748 -2.28 -18.66 33.43
C ARG A 748 -3.42 -19.06 34.35
N HIS A 749 -4.64 -19.07 33.83
CA HIS A 749 -5.84 -19.36 34.63
C HIS A 749 -6.77 -20.31 33.89
N ARG A 750 -7.56 -21.10 34.63
CA ARG A 750 -8.46 -22.09 34.04
C ARG A 750 -9.82 -21.44 33.72
N SER A 751 -10.41 -21.77 32.57
CA SER A 751 -11.78 -21.37 32.24
C SER A 751 -12.78 -21.88 33.29
N GLY A 752 -13.83 -21.09 33.55
CA GLY A 752 -14.88 -21.36 34.52
C GLY A 752 -14.49 -21.13 35.99
N LYS A 753 -13.28 -20.63 36.28
CA LYS A 753 -12.83 -20.26 37.62
C LYS A 753 -12.65 -18.75 37.74
N LEU A 754 -12.85 -18.23 38.95
CA LEU A 754 -12.67 -16.80 39.24
C LEU A 754 -11.17 -16.47 39.28
N LEU A 755 -10.75 -15.57 38.40
CA LEU A 755 -9.45 -14.92 38.44
C LEU A 755 -9.59 -13.58 39.14
N GLU A 756 -8.83 -13.39 40.22
CA GLU A 756 -8.80 -12.14 40.96
C GLU A 756 -7.37 -11.75 41.34
N PHE A 757 -7.08 -10.44 41.37
CA PHE A 757 -5.82 -9.90 41.88
C PHE A 757 -5.94 -8.40 42.16
N TYR A 758 -5.00 -7.90 42.98
CA TYR A 758 -4.86 -6.48 43.29
C TYR A 758 -3.63 -5.90 42.56
N LEU A 759 -3.73 -4.62 42.20
CA LEU A 759 -2.62 -3.82 41.72
C LEU A 759 -2.26 -2.75 42.74
N ASN A 760 -0.97 -2.64 43.09
CA ASN A 760 -0.51 -1.67 44.09
C ASN A 760 0.68 -0.87 43.56
N ALA A 761 0.70 0.44 43.77
CA ALA A 761 1.90 1.24 43.55
C ALA A 761 2.91 1.00 44.69
N SER A 762 4.20 0.90 44.35
CA SER A 762 5.26 0.81 45.36
C SER A 762 5.48 2.18 46.03
N PRO A 763 5.83 2.21 47.33
CA PRO A 763 6.20 3.45 48.03
C PRO A 763 7.27 4.25 47.26
N PRO A 764 7.21 5.61 47.29
CA PRO A 764 6.33 6.45 48.13
C PRO A 764 4.91 6.67 47.57
N TYR A 765 4.58 6.12 46.40
CA TYR A 765 3.25 6.30 45.81
C TYR A 765 2.21 5.40 46.49
N LYS A 766 0.99 5.93 46.64
CA LYS A 766 -0.19 5.19 47.09
C LYS A 766 -1.18 5.04 45.93
N ASN A 767 -2.02 4.01 45.94
CA ASN A 767 -3.05 3.83 44.89
C ASN A 767 -4.00 5.02 44.79
N SER A 768 -4.26 5.71 45.90
CA SER A 768 -5.06 6.94 45.98
C SER A 768 -4.49 8.12 45.17
N ASP A 769 -3.21 8.09 44.80
CA ASP A 769 -2.54 9.14 44.01
C ASP A 769 -2.89 9.08 42.51
N PHE A 770 -3.47 7.96 42.08
CA PHE A 770 -3.77 7.66 40.69
C PHE A 770 -5.27 7.53 40.46
N GLU A 771 -5.64 7.69 39.20
CA GLU A 771 -6.88 7.18 38.64
C GLU A 771 -6.54 5.98 37.78
N TRP A 772 -7.14 4.83 38.10
CA TRP A 772 -6.96 3.60 37.34
C TRP A 772 -8.07 3.45 36.30
N LYS A 773 -7.71 2.88 35.16
CA LYS A 773 -8.67 2.50 34.13
C LYS A 773 -8.21 1.22 33.43
N LEU A 774 -9.07 0.21 33.40
CA LEU A 774 -8.86 -0.94 32.53
C LEU A 774 -9.35 -0.61 31.11
N GLN A 775 -8.46 -0.69 30.13
CA GLN A 775 -8.80 -0.46 28.72
C GLN A 775 -9.41 -1.73 28.12
N ASN A 776 -10.53 -1.57 27.39
CA ASN A 776 -11.22 -2.62 26.62
C ASN A 776 -11.34 -3.97 27.38
N PRO A 777 -12.00 -3.99 28.56
CA PRO A 777 -12.09 -5.20 29.38
C PRO A 777 -12.80 -6.34 28.62
N PRO A 778 -12.32 -7.59 28.73
CA PRO A 778 -13.05 -8.75 28.25
C PRO A 778 -14.46 -8.83 28.86
N LYS A 779 -15.42 -9.43 28.15
CA LYS A 779 -16.76 -9.64 28.70
C LYS A 779 -16.67 -10.34 30.06
N ARG A 780 -17.47 -9.87 31.05
CA ARG A 780 -17.48 -10.33 32.45
C ARG A 780 -16.24 -10.01 33.28
N ALA A 781 -15.23 -9.34 32.72
CA ALA A 781 -14.14 -8.78 33.51
C ALA A 781 -14.62 -7.47 34.14
N VAL A 782 -14.42 -7.33 35.45
CA VAL A 782 -14.74 -6.13 36.21
C VAL A 782 -13.47 -5.68 36.91
N PHE A 783 -13.19 -4.38 36.83
CA PHE A 783 -12.10 -3.76 37.56
C PHE A 783 -12.65 -2.64 38.39
N ASP A 784 -12.43 -2.70 39.70
CA ASP A 784 -12.72 -1.64 40.64
C ASP A 784 -11.50 -0.70 40.75
N PRO A 785 -11.58 0.53 40.23
CA PRO A 785 -10.47 1.48 40.30
C PRO A 785 -10.16 1.99 41.71
N GLN A 786 -11.12 1.98 42.64
CA GLN A 786 -10.93 2.48 44.00
C GLN A 786 -10.12 1.50 44.83
N GLU A 787 -10.50 0.22 44.77
CA GLU A 787 -9.81 -0.87 45.45
C GLU A 787 -8.60 -1.40 44.66
N SER A 788 -8.42 -0.93 43.41
CA SER A 788 -7.41 -1.46 42.47
C SER A 788 -7.53 -2.99 42.33
N TYR A 789 -8.77 -3.47 42.35
CA TYR A 789 -9.14 -4.89 42.41
C TYR A 789 -9.70 -5.33 41.06
N PHE A 790 -9.09 -6.35 40.48
CA PHE A 790 -9.56 -6.97 39.25
C PHE A 790 -10.22 -8.31 39.56
N GLN A 791 -11.39 -8.56 38.97
CA GLN A 791 -12.05 -9.87 38.98
C GLN A 791 -12.57 -10.25 37.60
N TRP A 792 -12.41 -11.52 37.24
CA TRP A 792 -12.90 -12.05 35.97
C TRP A 792 -13.16 -13.55 36.09
N CYS A 793 -14.38 -13.98 35.74
CA CYS A 793 -14.72 -15.39 35.61
C CYS A 793 -14.88 -15.75 34.11
N PRO A 794 -13.77 -16.09 33.41
CA PRO A 794 -13.79 -16.39 31.98
C PRO A 794 -14.57 -17.66 31.68
N GLY A 795 -15.52 -17.61 30.74
CA GLY A 795 -16.16 -18.83 30.20
C GLY A 795 -15.27 -19.57 29.22
N ASP A 796 -15.68 -20.78 28.80
CA ASP A 796 -14.93 -21.58 27.81
C ASP A 796 -14.79 -20.90 26.44
N PHE A 797 -15.70 -19.98 26.09
CA PHE A 797 -15.61 -19.16 24.87
C PHE A 797 -14.57 -18.03 24.98
N GLN A 798 -13.95 -17.86 26.16
CA GLN A 798 -12.90 -16.87 26.45
C GLN A 798 -11.56 -17.55 26.72
N ARG A 799 -11.36 -18.79 26.25
CA ARG A 799 -10.04 -19.42 26.21
C ARG A 799 -9.12 -18.63 25.29
N GLY A 800 -7.81 -18.79 25.46
CA GLY A 800 -6.78 -18.12 24.67
C GLY A 800 -6.03 -17.02 25.43
N ALA A 801 -5.33 -16.15 24.71
CA ALA A 801 -4.45 -15.14 25.29
C ALA A 801 -5.02 -13.73 25.19
N TYR A 802 -4.88 -12.98 26.28
CA TYR A 802 -5.34 -11.61 26.45
C TYR A 802 -4.22 -10.75 27.02
N ILE A 803 -4.23 -9.46 26.68
CA ILE A 803 -3.49 -8.43 27.41
C ILE A 803 -4.50 -7.47 28.04
N LEU A 804 -4.51 -7.43 29.37
CA LEU A 804 -5.28 -6.48 30.15
C LEU A 804 -4.42 -5.23 30.37
N ASN A 805 -4.77 -4.13 29.70
CA ASN A 805 -4.03 -2.87 29.79
C ASN A 805 -4.62 -1.97 30.87
N PHE A 806 -3.98 -1.95 32.04
CA PHE A 806 -4.34 -1.04 33.12
C PHE A 806 -3.61 0.29 32.93
N GLU A 807 -4.35 1.32 32.57
CA GLU A 807 -3.88 2.70 32.47
C GLU A 807 -3.96 3.37 33.85
N ILE A 808 -2.87 4.03 34.25
CA ILE A 808 -2.88 4.96 35.38
C ILE A 808 -2.60 6.38 34.90
N SER A 809 -3.40 7.31 35.37
CA SER A 809 -3.17 8.76 35.28
C SER A 809 -2.95 9.32 36.68
N PHE A 810 -1.97 10.19 36.85
CA PHE A 810 -1.76 10.86 38.13
C PHE A 810 -2.86 11.91 38.34
N LYS A 811 -3.49 11.95 39.51
CA LYS A 811 -4.53 12.97 39.80
C LYS A 811 -4.01 14.41 39.62
N LYS A 812 -2.75 14.64 40.02
CA LYS A 812 -2.08 15.95 39.87
C LYS A 812 -1.56 16.23 38.45
N ARG A 813 -1.41 15.20 37.60
CA ARG A 813 -0.94 15.29 36.21
C ARG A 813 -1.67 14.27 35.32
N PRO A 814 -2.96 14.51 35.02
CA PRO A 814 -3.77 13.54 34.26
C PRO A 814 -3.27 13.32 32.83
N ASP A 815 -2.46 14.26 32.31
CA ASP A 815 -1.78 14.18 31.02
C ASP A 815 -0.69 13.10 30.97
N VAL A 816 -0.12 12.73 32.13
CA VAL A 816 0.91 11.69 32.23
C VAL A 816 0.23 10.33 32.45
N LYS A 817 0.22 9.52 31.40
CA LYS A 817 -0.37 8.18 31.40
C LYS A 817 0.72 7.10 31.42
N ILE A 818 0.54 6.10 32.29
CA ILE A 818 1.39 4.90 32.33
C ILE A 818 0.49 3.69 32.09
N ILE A 819 0.89 2.81 31.17
CA ILE A 819 0.18 1.56 30.91
C ILE A 819 0.94 0.42 31.58
N TYR A 820 0.22 -0.38 32.36
CA TYR A 820 0.67 -1.63 32.98
C TYR A 820 -0.05 -2.82 32.32
N PRO A 821 0.60 -3.50 31.35
CA PRO A 821 0.01 -4.65 30.70
C PRO A 821 0.13 -5.91 31.57
N VAL A 822 -0.98 -6.62 31.75
CA VAL A 822 -1.01 -7.96 32.36
C VAL A 822 -1.43 -8.96 31.31
N LYS A 823 -0.54 -9.90 30.98
CA LYS A 823 -0.83 -10.96 30.00
C LYS A 823 -1.56 -12.10 30.71
N VAL A 824 -2.76 -12.44 30.25
CA VAL A 824 -3.56 -13.52 30.82
C VAL A 824 -3.79 -14.59 29.77
N THR A 825 -3.47 -15.84 30.08
CA THR A 825 -3.78 -17.00 29.24
C THR A 825 -4.83 -17.85 29.92
N ILE A 826 -6.00 -17.95 29.29
CA ILE A 826 -7.10 -18.78 29.76
C ILE A 826 -7.04 -20.13 29.06
N TYR A 827 -6.78 -21.19 29.83
CA TYR A 827 -6.77 -22.56 29.31
C TYR A 827 -8.02 -23.31 29.79
N GLY A 828 -8.45 -24.30 29.01
CA GLY A 828 -9.60 -25.13 29.35
C GLY A 828 -9.34 -26.59 28.97
N PRO A 829 -10.27 -27.50 29.27
CA PRO A 829 -10.14 -28.90 28.87
C PRO A 829 -10.17 -29.04 27.33
N GLY A 830 -9.22 -29.79 26.76
CA GLY A 830 -9.12 -30.07 25.31
C GLY A 830 -7.69 -29.91 24.77
N ASP A 831 -7.47 -30.38 23.54
CA ASP A 831 -6.21 -30.15 22.80
C ASP A 831 -6.19 -28.73 22.22
N ASN A 832 -5.03 -28.06 22.27
CA ASN A 832 -4.83 -26.72 21.73
C ASN A 832 -4.03 -26.75 20.41
N ASN A 833 -4.58 -26.15 19.37
CA ASN A 833 -4.00 -26.09 18.04
C ASN A 833 -3.16 -24.82 17.84
N LEU A 834 -2.48 -24.72 16.69
CA LEU A 834 -1.73 -23.52 16.34
C LEU A 834 -2.66 -22.52 15.63
N PRO A 835 -2.63 -21.23 15.97
CA PRO A 835 -3.32 -20.21 15.20
C PRO A 835 -2.77 -20.16 13.79
N PHE A 836 -3.64 -19.86 12.83
CA PHE A 836 -3.27 -19.72 11.43
C PHE A 836 -3.79 -18.41 10.86
N PHE A 837 -3.07 -17.90 9.87
CA PHE A 837 -3.37 -16.63 9.23
C PHE A 837 -4.10 -16.85 7.92
N ARG A 838 -4.95 -15.90 7.54
CA ARG A 838 -5.36 -15.73 6.14
C ARG A 838 -4.32 -14.90 5.39
N TYR A 839 -4.28 -15.08 4.09
CA TYR A 839 -3.51 -14.20 3.22
C TYR A 839 -3.99 -12.76 3.37
N GLN A 840 -3.05 -11.84 3.62
CA GLN A 840 -3.30 -10.41 3.73
C GLN A 840 -2.52 -9.68 2.64
N LYS A 841 -3.22 -8.85 1.86
CA LYS A 841 -2.60 -8.00 0.85
C LYS A 841 -1.62 -7.02 1.52
N PRO A 842 -0.55 -6.57 0.84
CA PRO A 842 0.22 -5.43 1.31
C PRO A 842 -0.72 -4.26 1.58
N ILE A 843 -0.53 -3.61 2.73
CA ILE A 843 -1.37 -2.51 3.15
C ILE A 843 -0.82 -1.26 2.48
N ILE A 844 -1.66 -0.55 1.72
CA ILE A 844 -1.28 0.69 1.04
C ILE A 844 -2.04 1.83 1.72
N VAL A 845 -1.30 2.81 2.23
CA VAL A 845 -1.84 3.98 2.93
C VAL A 845 -1.19 5.23 2.34
N GLN A 846 -1.90 6.35 2.28
CA GLN A 846 -1.29 7.63 1.88
C GLN A 846 -0.81 8.42 3.09
N GLU A 847 0.24 9.22 2.91
CA GLU A 847 0.72 10.10 3.97
C GLU A 847 -0.37 11.05 4.50
N GLY A 848 -0.46 11.16 5.82
CA GLY A 848 -1.42 12.01 6.53
C GLY A 848 -2.84 11.47 6.64
N GLU A 849 -3.15 10.35 5.97
CA GLU A 849 -4.42 9.63 6.12
C GLU A 849 -4.39 8.72 7.35
N GLU A 850 -5.53 8.59 8.02
CA GLU A 850 -5.68 7.65 9.11
C GLU A 850 -5.99 6.26 8.53
N MET A 851 -5.30 5.26 9.06
CA MET A 851 -5.45 3.87 8.67
C MET A 851 -5.84 3.05 9.89
N GLU A 852 -6.85 2.23 9.67
CA GLU A 852 -7.25 1.14 10.55
C GLU A 852 -7.24 -0.17 9.75
N GLN A 853 -6.45 -1.15 10.19
CA GLN A 853 -6.30 -2.41 9.47
C GLN A 853 -6.27 -3.61 10.40
N LYS A 854 -7.32 -4.44 10.33
CA LYS A 854 -7.40 -5.71 11.05
C LYS A 854 -6.50 -6.77 10.43
N ILE A 855 -5.78 -7.51 11.27
CA ILE A 855 -4.96 -8.66 10.92
C ILE A 855 -5.84 -9.90 10.99
N LEU A 856 -5.92 -10.66 9.90
CA LEU A 856 -6.83 -11.80 9.81
C LEU A 856 -6.15 -13.10 10.23
N ALA A 857 -6.24 -13.44 11.52
CA ALA A 857 -5.84 -14.73 12.06
C ALA A 857 -6.99 -15.44 12.78
N PHE A 858 -6.93 -16.77 12.81
CA PHE A 858 -7.98 -17.63 13.36
C PHE A 858 -7.34 -18.78 14.14
N ASP A 859 -8.03 -19.18 15.20
CA ASP A 859 -7.77 -20.42 15.91
C ASP A 859 -8.88 -21.42 15.61
N VAL A 860 -8.53 -22.69 15.43
CA VAL A 860 -9.53 -23.73 15.14
C VAL A 860 -10.35 -24.10 16.38
N ASP A 861 -9.80 -23.87 17.57
CA ASP A 861 -10.42 -24.16 18.86
C ASP A 861 -11.32 -23.00 19.34
N GLY A 862 -11.34 -21.89 18.59
CA GLY A 862 -12.09 -20.68 18.93
C GLY A 862 -11.43 -19.83 20.01
N ASP A 863 -10.19 -20.16 20.37
CA ASP A 863 -9.42 -19.45 21.37
C ASP A 863 -9.10 -18.01 20.92
N HIS A 864 -9.14 -17.09 21.87
CA HIS A 864 -8.79 -15.71 21.68
C HIS A 864 -7.30 -15.56 21.38
N LEU A 865 -7.01 -14.70 20.41
CA LEU A 865 -5.68 -14.56 19.85
C LEU A 865 -5.07 -13.23 20.24
N LEU A 866 -3.82 -13.30 20.69
CA LEU A 866 -3.01 -12.16 21.00
C LEU A 866 -2.04 -11.87 19.86
N TYR A 867 -1.97 -10.61 19.46
CA TYR A 867 -1.15 -10.11 18.37
C TYR A 867 0.02 -9.32 18.97
N SER A 868 1.22 -9.52 18.44
CA SER A 868 2.42 -8.78 18.86
C SER A 868 3.36 -8.51 17.69
N ILE A 869 4.08 -7.40 17.75
CA ILE A 869 5.10 -7.08 16.74
C ILE A 869 6.45 -7.64 17.22
N LYS A 870 7.03 -8.61 16.49
CA LYS A 870 8.25 -9.32 16.95
C LYS A 870 9.56 -8.64 16.53
N LYS A 871 9.66 -8.21 15.26
CA LYS A 871 10.91 -7.67 14.67
C LYS A 871 10.63 -7.01 13.32
N GLY A 872 11.32 -5.92 13.01
CA GLY A 872 11.32 -5.28 11.69
C GLY A 872 11.24 -3.75 11.77
N GLU A 873 11.11 -3.13 10.60
CA GLU A 873 10.97 -1.68 10.47
C GLU A 873 9.52 -1.30 10.76
N VAL A 874 9.16 -1.26 12.04
CA VAL A 874 7.82 -0.83 12.45
C VAL A 874 7.70 0.67 12.18
N PRO A 875 6.71 1.11 11.39
CA PRO A 875 6.52 2.53 11.15
C PRO A 875 6.29 3.27 12.48
N PRO A 876 7.04 4.34 12.79
CA PRO A 876 6.86 5.04 14.06
C PRO A 876 5.45 5.60 14.24
N GLY A 877 4.88 5.42 15.43
CA GLY A 877 3.50 5.82 15.71
C GLY A 877 2.44 4.83 15.22
N LEU A 878 2.80 3.76 14.49
CA LEU A 878 1.90 2.61 14.27
C LEU A 878 1.61 1.96 15.62
N LYS A 879 0.33 1.86 15.96
CA LYS A 879 -0.17 1.19 17.15
C LYS A 879 -0.85 -0.11 16.73
N LEU A 880 -0.69 -1.16 17.53
CA LEU A 880 -1.40 -2.42 17.38
C LEU A 880 -2.29 -2.58 18.61
N ASP A 881 -3.60 -2.75 18.39
CA ASP A 881 -4.46 -3.36 19.39
C ASP A 881 -4.11 -4.86 19.45
N GLU A 882 -3.46 -5.25 20.55
CA GLU A 882 -2.93 -6.60 20.73
C GLU A 882 -4.03 -7.65 20.93
N ASN A 883 -5.23 -7.26 21.40
CA ASN A 883 -6.35 -8.17 21.61
C ASN A 883 -7.18 -8.33 20.33
N GLU A 884 -7.43 -7.23 19.62
CA GLU A 884 -8.27 -7.27 18.41
C GLU A 884 -7.50 -7.55 17.13
N GLY A 885 -6.16 -7.40 17.18
CA GLY A 885 -5.29 -7.50 16.02
C GLY A 885 -5.47 -6.35 15.04
N VAL A 886 -5.85 -5.16 15.51
CA VAL A 886 -6.13 -3.99 14.66
C VAL A 886 -4.96 -3.02 14.70
N LEU A 887 -4.42 -2.68 13.53
CA LEU A 887 -3.38 -1.68 13.38
C LEU A 887 -4.02 -0.30 13.21
N HIS A 888 -3.63 0.66 14.05
CA HIS A 888 -3.98 2.08 13.92
C HIS A 888 -2.75 2.90 13.61
N TRP A 889 -2.80 3.71 12.56
CA TRP A 889 -1.69 4.59 12.22
C TRP A 889 -2.13 5.77 11.37
N ARG A 890 -1.46 6.89 11.58
CA ARG A 890 -1.51 8.04 10.69
C ARG A 890 -0.09 8.37 10.27
N PRO A 891 0.42 7.85 9.14
CA PRO A 891 1.75 8.19 8.65
C PRO A 891 1.92 9.70 8.55
N THR A 892 3.01 10.22 9.10
CA THR A 892 3.45 11.58 8.82
C THR A 892 4.07 11.66 7.43
N PHE A 893 4.23 12.88 6.91
CA PHE A 893 4.90 13.16 5.63
C PHE A 893 6.41 12.85 5.62
N PHE A 894 6.95 12.28 6.70
CA PHE A 894 8.34 11.80 6.77
C PHE A 894 8.43 10.28 6.66
N GLN A 895 7.26 9.63 6.55
CA GLN A 895 7.10 8.19 6.66
C GLN A 895 6.68 7.54 5.34
N GLY A 896 6.82 8.25 4.21
CA GLY A 896 6.79 7.66 2.88
C GLY A 896 7.81 6.53 2.74
N GLY A 897 7.41 5.45 2.07
CA GLY A 897 8.25 4.28 1.86
C GLY A 897 7.55 2.94 2.18
N THR A 898 8.32 1.85 2.13
CA THR A 898 7.81 0.50 2.39
C THR A 898 8.38 -0.06 3.68
N TYR A 899 7.52 -0.29 4.66
CA TYR A 899 7.86 -0.90 5.94
C TYR A 899 7.63 -2.40 5.92
N LYS A 900 8.63 -3.17 6.33
CA LYS A 900 8.57 -4.63 6.42
C LYS A 900 8.84 -5.08 7.85
N PHE A 901 7.85 -5.69 8.47
CA PHE A 901 7.97 -6.21 9.84
C PHE A 901 7.18 -7.50 10.03
N LYS A 902 7.41 -8.19 11.14
CA LYS A 902 6.80 -9.48 11.46
C LYS A 902 5.76 -9.33 12.59
N ILE A 903 4.55 -9.80 12.33
CA ILE A 903 3.49 -9.95 13.33
C ILE A 903 3.49 -11.40 13.82
N ARG A 904 3.42 -11.59 15.14
CA ARG A 904 3.16 -12.88 15.78
C ARG A 904 1.75 -12.91 16.33
N VAL A 905 1.06 -14.03 16.11
CA VAL A 905 -0.24 -14.34 16.68
C VAL A 905 -0.13 -15.58 17.54
N THR A 906 -0.72 -15.55 18.73
CA THR A 906 -0.60 -16.62 19.73
C THR A 906 -1.89 -16.78 20.53
N ASP A 907 -2.29 -18.02 20.80
CA ASP A 907 -3.36 -18.38 21.74
C ASP A 907 -2.87 -18.38 23.21
N GLY A 908 -1.58 -18.13 23.45
CA GLY A 908 -0.96 -18.14 24.77
C GLY A 908 -0.13 -19.38 25.09
N GLU A 909 -0.37 -20.51 24.42
CA GLU A 909 0.49 -21.70 24.48
C GLU A 909 1.29 -21.87 23.19
N ARG A 910 0.66 -21.63 22.04
CA ARG A 910 1.25 -21.80 20.71
C ARG A 910 1.11 -20.53 19.89
N GLY A 911 1.92 -20.38 18.84
CA GLY A 911 1.88 -19.15 18.05
C GLY A 911 2.65 -19.23 16.73
N ARG A 912 2.25 -18.38 15.80
CA ARG A 912 2.84 -18.27 14.46
C ARG A 912 3.24 -16.84 14.15
N THR A 913 4.17 -16.68 13.22
CA THR A 913 4.67 -15.37 12.78
C THR A 913 4.54 -15.22 11.27
N LEU A 914 4.06 -14.07 10.81
CA LEU A 914 4.00 -13.72 9.39
C LEU A 914 4.67 -12.37 9.11
N PRO A 915 5.24 -12.22 7.90
CA PRO A 915 5.64 -10.90 7.40
C PRO A 915 4.40 -10.06 7.05
N LEU A 916 4.43 -8.79 7.42
CA LEU A 916 3.51 -7.75 7.01
C LEU A 916 4.28 -6.68 6.24
N ILE A 917 3.65 -6.12 5.20
CA ILE A 917 4.21 -5.06 4.38
C ILE A 917 3.22 -3.90 4.39
N ILE A 918 3.66 -2.73 4.82
CA ILE A 918 2.91 -1.47 4.70
C ILE A 918 3.67 -0.57 3.73
N LYS A 919 3.02 -0.19 2.63
CA LYS A 919 3.53 0.80 1.69
C LYS A 919 2.81 2.12 1.96
N VAL A 920 3.58 3.13 2.35
CA VAL A 920 3.11 4.50 2.43
C VAL A 920 3.37 5.16 1.09
N GLU A 921 2.30 5.48 0.38
CA GLU A 921 2.38 6.21 -0.89
C GLU A 921 2.38 7.71 -0.62
N ASN A 922 3.27 8.40 -1.34
CA ASN A 922 3.34 9.85 -1.31
C ASN A 922 2.09 10.40 -2.00
N LYS A 923 1.38 11.31 -1.34
CA LYS A 923 0.24 12.02 -1.94
C LYS A 923 0.81 13.24 -2.64
N ASN A 924 0.64 13.36 -3.97
CA ASN A 924 0.93 14.61 -4.69
C ASN A 924 0.20 15.76 -4.00
N PRO A 925 0.91 16.62 -3.24
CA PRO A 925 0.24 17.61 -2.42
C PRO A 925 -0.22 18.74 -3.32
N THR A 926 -1.45 19.20 -3.15
CA THR A 926 -1.91 20.44 -3.81
C THR A 926 -1.00 21.60 -3.40
N GLU A 927 -0.87 22.66 -4.22
CA GLU A 927 -0.06 23.85 -3.86
C GLU A 927 -0.44 24.42 -2.47
N LYS A 928 -1.71 24.26 -2.05
CA LYS A 928 -2.19 24.69 -0.73
C LYS A 928 -1.82 23.73 0.41
N GLU A 929 -1.74 22.42 0.14
CA GLU A 929 -1.30 21.39 1.09
C GLU A 929 0.23 21.35 1.23
N LYS A 930 0.98 21.67 0.15
CA LYS A 930 2.45 21.82 0.15
C LYS A 930 2.98 22.78 1.22
N TYR A 931 2.16 23.68 1.76
CA TYR A 931 2.61 24.74 2.69
C TYR A 931 1.81 24.85 4.00
N LYS A 932 0.91 23.90 4.30
CA LYS A 932 0.08 23.92 5.53
C LYS A 932 0.51 22.93 6.62
N ARG A 933 1.50 22.07 6.40
CA ARG A 933 1.92 21.01 7.35
C ARG A 933 3.45 21.02 7.49
N ASP A 934 3.98 20.67 8.66
CA ASP A 934 5.38 20.92 9.08
C ASP A 934 6.46 20.63 8.03
N PHE A 935 6.33 19.57 7.23
CA PHE A 935 7.29 19.24 6.15
C PHE A 935 7.29 20.24 4.99
N GLY A 936 6.13 20.77 4.62
CA GLY A 936 5.99 21.82 3.61
C GLY A 936 6.75 23.10 3.97
N ILE A 937 6.91 23.36 5.27
CA ILE A 937 7.73 24.44 5.79
C ILE A 937 9.20 24.04 5.68
N TYR A 938 9.65 22.88 6.17
CA TYR A 938 11.07 22.49 6.07
C TYR A 938 11.59 22.38 4.61
N LEU A 939 10.84 21.75 3.71
CA LEU A 939 11.15 21.73 2.28
C LEU A 939 11.03 23.13 1.67
N GLY A 940 9.99 23.88 2.03
CA GLY A 940 9.82 25.24 1.55
C GLY A 940 10.99 26.14 1.95
N LEU A 941 11.50 26.01 3.17
CA LEU A 941 12.67 26.69 3.72
C LEU A 941 13.97 26.35 2.97
N ARG A 942 14.02 25.22 2.25
CA ARG A 942 15.14 24.79 1.38
C ARG A 942 14.89 25.11 -0.09
N SER A 943 13.64 25.36 -0.49
CA SER A 943 13.22 25.56 -1.87
C SER A 943 14.03 26.63 -2.59
N ALA A 944 14.44 26.34 -3.82
CA ALA A 944 15.07 27.35 -4.67
C ALA A 944 14.08 28.45 -5.12
N ASN A 945 12.77 28.19 -5.04
CA ASN A 945 11.75 29.16 -5.39
C ASN A 945 11.63 30.22 -4.27
N PRO A 946 11.93 31.51 -4.56
CA PRO A 946 11.88 32.57 -3.56
C PRO A 946 10.51 32.73 -2.90
N LYS A 947 9.41 32.55 -3.66
CA LYS A 947 8.04 32.71 -3.14
C LYS A 947 7.71 31.60 -2.15
N ILE A 948 8.06 30.36 -2.49
CA ILE A 948 7.88 29.19 -1.64
C ILE A 948 8.68 29.37 -0.35
N LYS A 949 9.97 29.69 -0.47
CA LYS A 949 10.85 29.91 0.69
C LYS A 949 10.38 31.07 1.56
N ALA A 950 9.97 32.20 0.96
CA ALA A 950 9.42 33.34 1.69
C ALA A 950 8.14 32.99 2.47
N ASN A 951 7.25 32.19 1.89
CA ASN A 951 6.04 31.73 2.58
C ASN A 951 6.35 30.77 3.74
N ALA A 952 7.30 29.85 3.54
CA ALA A 952 7.76 28.96 4.60
C ALA A 952 8.42 29.75 5.76
N MET A 953 9.24 30.77 5.44
CA MET A 953 9.89 31.63 6.43
C MET A 953 8.91 32.39 7.32
N LYS A 954 7.69 32.71 6.83
CA LYS A 954 6.66 33.35 7.67
C LYS A 954 6.24 32.51 8.88
N GLN A 955 6.44 31.19 8.83
CA GLN A 955 6.10 30.29 9.94
C GLN A 955 7.23 30.13 10.96
N LEU A 956 8.45 30.62 10.67
CA LEU A 956 9.60 30.48 11.58
C LEU A 956 9.35 31.09 12.96
N SER A 957 8.56 32.17 13.05
CA SER A 957 8.24 32.82 14.34
C SER A 957 7.47 31.91 15.31
N LYS A 958 6.78 30.89 14.79
CA LYS A 958 6.03 29.91 15.59
C LYS A 958 6.89 28.73 16.05
N TRP A 959 8.12 28.63 15.58
CA TRP A 959 9.02 27.52 15.91
C TRP A 959 9.71 27.74 17.26
N PRO A 960 10.20 26.68 17.93
CA PRO A 960 10.96 26.83 19.17
C PRO A 960 12.11 27.83 18.99
N PRO A 961 12.37 28.74 19.96
CA PRO A 961 13.33 29.83 19.80
C PRO A 961 14.71 29.36 19.31
N MET A 962 15.18 28.21 19.81
CA MET A 962 16.46 27.64 19.40
C MET A 962 16.53 27.35 17.90
N LEU A 963 15.46 26.80 17.32
CA LEU A 963 15.42 26.49 15.90
C LEU A 963 15.38 27.76 15.04
N GLN A 964 14.74 28.82 15.54
CA GLN A 964 14.74 30.11 14.85
C GLN A 964 16.17 30.66 14.74
N TRP A 965 16.95 30.65 15.82
CA TRP A 965 18.37 31.04 15.79
C TRP A 965 19.18 30.21 14.80
N MET A 966 19.03 28.88 14.82
CA MET A 966 19.74 27.98 13.92
C MET A 966 19.41 28.29 12.45
N LYS A 967 18.13 28.46 12.11
CA LYS A 967 17.70 28.75 10.73
C LYS A 967 18.10 30.16 10.28
N TRP A 968 17.92 31.18 11.10
CA TRP A 968 18.32 32.55 10.72
C TRP A 968 19.84 32.68 10.55
N VAL A 969 20.65 32.04 11.40
CA VAL A 969 22.10 32.01 11.21
C VAL A 969 22.47 31.24 9.93
N ASN A 970 21.79 30.14 9.63
CA ASN A 970 21.98 29.43 8.37
C ASN A 970 21.69 30.31 7.15
N TYR A 971 20.63 31.13 7.20
CA TYR A 971 20.23 32.02 6.11
C TYR A 971 21.16 33.20 5.84
N LEU A 972 22.12 33.49 6.72
CA LEU A 972 23.20 34.44 6.41
C LEU A 972 24.04 34.00 5.20
N ARG A 973 23.99 32.71 4.82
CA ARG A 973 24.70 32.15 3.68
C ARG A 973 23.81 31.86 2.47
N ASP A 974 22.51 32.16 2.53
CA ASP A 974 21.56 31.78 1.47
C ASP A 974 21.98 32.36 0.11
N PHE A 975 21.75 31.64 -0.98
CA PHE A 975 22.12 32.12 -2.30
C PHE A 975 21.38 33.40 -2.73
N GLN A 976 20.19 33.66 -2.17
CA GLN A 976 19.38 34.84 -2.49
C GLN A 976 19.80 36.05 -1.63
N PRO A 977 20.30 37.15 -2.23
CA PRO A 977 20.74 38.32 -1.47
C PRO A 977 19.65 38.92 -0.57
N LYS A 978 18.39 38.96 -1.03
CA LYS A 978 17.25 39.45 -0.25
C LYS A 978 17.01 38.62 1.03
N ILE A 979 17.28 37.32 0.99
CA ILE A 979 17.13 36.43 2.15
C ILE A 979 18.27 36.66 3.13
N ARG A 980 19.51 36.78 2.65
CA ARG A 980 20.67 37.12 3.50
C ARG A 980 20.49 38.45 4.20
N GLU A 981 20.04 39.47 3.48
CA GLU A 981 19.76 40.79 4.05
C GLU A 981 18.68 40.71 5.14
N ARG A 982 17.59 39.99 4.89
CA ARG A 982 16.54 39.78 5.89
C ARG A 982 17.06 39.03 7.12
N ALA A 983 17.87 37.99 6.92
CA ALA A 983 18.49 37.24 8.03
C ALA A 983 19.41 38.13 8.87
N TYR A 984 20.22 38.96 8.21
CA TYR A 984 21.06 39.96 8.86
C TYR A 984 20.22 40.95 9.69
N GLN A 985 19.15 41.52 9.12
CA GLN A 985 18.28 42.46 9.82
C GLN A 985 17.67 41.85 11.10
N VAL A 986 17.12 40.64 10.99
CA VAL A 986 16.53 39.92 12.13
C VAL A 986 17.58 39.67 13.21
N LEU A 987 18.73 39.13 12.84
CA LEU A 987 19.80 38.81 13.80
C LEU A 987 20.43 40.06 14.39
N SER A 988 20.59 41.15 13.62
CA SER A 988 21.10 42.43 14.13
C SER A 988 20.15 43.00 15.18
N ALA A 989 18.85 43.04 14.91
CA ALA A 989 17.85 43.51 15.87
C ALA A 989 17.83 42.66 17.15
N TRP A 990 17.92 41.33 17.02
CA TRP A 990 18.06 40.43 18.18
C TRP A 990 19.34 40.68 18.96
N MET A 991 20.41 41.06 18.27
CA MET A 991 21.72 41.33 18.87
C MET A 991 21.84 42.75 19.44
N GLU A 992 21.00 43.70 19.07
CA GLU A 992 20.93 45.01 19.71
C GLU A 992 20.35 44.89 21.13
N LYS A 993 19.19 44.24 21.25
CA LYS A 993 18.48 44.01 22.52
C LYS A 993 18.91 42.73 23.25
N GLY A 994 19.84 41.97 22.68
CA GLY A 994 20.16 40.62 23.12
C GLY A 994 21.08 40.52 24.33
N THR A 995 20.80 39.56 25.19
CA THR A 995 21.61 39.16 26.35
C THR A 995 22.96 38.58 25.94
N MET A 996 23.93 38.53 26.88
CA MET A 996 25.22 37.87 26.63
C MET A 996 25.05 36.39 26.22
N LYS A 997 24.06 35.69 26.78
CA LYS A 997 23.74 34.30 26.40
C LYS A 997 23.34 34.19 24.91
N GLN A 998 22.51 35.10 24.42
CA GLN A 998 22.14 35.14 22.99
C GLN A 998 23.32 35.50 22.10
N ARG A 999 24.21 36.42 22.52
CA ARG A 999 25.45 36.71 21.77
C ARG A 999 26.37 35.50 21.67
N LEU A 1000 26.54 34.78 22.77
CA LEU A 1000 27.32 33.55 22.81
C LEU A 1000 26.69 32.47 21.93
N LEU A 1001 25.36 32.33 21.95
CA LEU A 1001 24.64 31.42 21.05
C LEU A 1001 24.86 31.77 19.58
N PHE A 1002 24.76 33.06 19.20
CA PHE A 1002 25.02 33.52 17.84
C PHE A 1002 26.44 33.17 17.38
N LEU A 1003 27.46 33.54 18.17
CA LEU A 1003 28.86 33.23 17.87
C LEU A 1003 29.09 31.72 17.78
N GLN A 1004 28.47 30.96 18.67
CA GLN A 1004 28.53 29.51 18.68
C GLN A 1004 27.90 28.90 17.42
N LEU A 1005 26.82 29.47 16.88
CA LEU A 1005 26.19 28.98 15.66
C LEU A 1005 26.94 29.44 14.41
N VAL A 1006 27.56 30.62 14.40
CA VAL A 1006 28.23 31.19 13.21
C VAL A 1006 29.67 30.69 13.03
N GLU A 1007 30.33 30.24 14.09
CA GLU A 1007 31.72 29.78 14.07
C GLU A 1007 32.07 28.81 12.93
N PRO A 1008 31.24 27.80 12.61
CA PRO A 1008 31.56 26.86 11.55
C PRO A 1008 31.52 27.47 10.13
N TYR A 1009 31.03 28.70 9.98
CA TYR A 1009 30.64 29.33 8.71
C TYR A 1009 31.39 30.61 8.38
N VAL A 1010 32.29 31.07 9.26
CA VAL A 1010 32.99 32.35 9.10
C VAL A 1010 33.68 32.47 7.72
N PHE A 1011 34.27 31.38 7.23
CA PHE A 1011 34.85 31.34 5.87
C PHE A 1011 33.82 31.58 4.76
N GLN A 1012 32.64 30.98 4.84
CA GLN A 1012 31.61 31.12 3.82
C GLN A 1012 30.98 32.52 3.81
N LEU A 1013 31.08 33.24 4.94
CA LEU A 1013 30.54 34.60 5.13
C LEU A 1013 31.55 35.70 4.79
N MET A 1014 32.73 35.37 4.26
CA MET A 1014 33.81 36.34 4.05
C MET A 1014 33.46 37.49 3.08
N ASP A 1015 32.49 37.27 2.18
CA ASP A 1015 32.00 38.28 1.22
C ASP A 1015 30.72 38.99 1.71
N GLU A 1016 30.32 38.79 2.97
CA GLU A 1016 29.15 39.40 3.59
C GLU A 1016 29.57 40.46 4.61
N PRO A 1017 29.90 41.70 4.18
CA PRO A 1017 30.58 42.69 5.03
C PRO A 1017 29.74 43.14 6.22
N LYS A 1018 28.41 43.24 6.07
CA LYS A 1018 27.50 43.54 7.18
C LYS A 1018 27.55 42.45 8.26
N THR A 1019 27.46 41.20 7.84
CA THR A 1019 27.54 40.04 8.74
C THR A 1019 28.91 39.94 9.42
N MET A 1020 30.00 40.16 8.68
CA MET A 1020 31.35 40.15 9.24
C MET A 1020 31.55 41.24 10.31
N ARG A 1021 30.98 42.45 10.10
CA ARG A 1021 30.95 43.51 11.12
C ARG A 1021 30.17 43.07 12.37
N LEU A 1022 29.02 42.43 12.20
CA LEU A 1022 28.22 41.91 13.32
C LEU A 1022 28.97 40.83 14.12
N ILE A 1023 29.71 39.94 13.45
CA ILE A 1023 30.55 38.92 14.11
C ILE A 1023 31.66 39.61 14.92
N ARG A 1024 32.38 40.56 14.31
CA ARG A 1024 33.46 41.31 14.98
C ARG A 1024 32.96 42.08 16.20
N SER A 1025 31.86 42.82 16.06
CA SER A 1025 31.29 43.60 17.16
C SER A 1025 30.82 42.70 18.31
N SER A 1026 30.28 41.52 17.99
CA SER A 1026 29.88 40.52 18.99
C SER A 1026 31.07 39.94 19.74
N ILE A 1027 32.16 39.60 19.05
CA ILE A 1027 33.43 39.16 19.68
C ILE A 1027 33.98 40.25 20.60
N ALA A 1028 34.00 41.51 20.15
CA ALA A 1028 34.49 42.64 20.93
C ALA A 1028 33.68 42.83 22.23
N LYS A 1029 32.34 42.73 22.14
CA LYS A 1029 31.46 42.79 23.32
C LYS A 1029 31.71 41.65 24.30
N VAL A 1030 31.92 40.42 23.84
CA VAL A 1030 32.25 39.26 24.70
C VAL A 1030 33.60 39.44 25.40
N LYS A 1031 34.59 40.06 24.73
CA LYS A 1031 35.87 40.41 25.37
C LYS A 1031 35.68 41.47 26.45
N LYS A 1032 34.94 42.54 26.13
CA LYS A 1032 34.70 43.65 27.08
C LYS A 1032 33.97 43.18 28.34
N SER A 1033 33.04 42.23 28.22
CA SER A 1033 32.32 41.67 29.36
C SER A 1033 33.11 40.64 30.18
N ARG A 1034 34.36 40.32 29.81
CA ARG A 1034 35.27 39.43 30.55
C ARG A 1034 34.68 38.05 30.88
N VAL A 1035 33.89 37.45 29.97
CA VAL A 1035 33.32 36.09 30.15
C VAL A 1035 34.44 35.07 30.39
N ARG A 1036 34.40 34.35 31.52
CA ARG A 1036 35.37 33.31 31.89
C ARG A 1036 34.67 31.94 32.08
N PRO A 1037 35.25 30.85 31.55
CA PRO A 1037 36.38 30.82 30.61
C PRO A 1037 35.99 31.38 29.23
N TYR A 1038 36.95 32.01 28.54
CA TYR A 1038 36.71 32.52 27.19
C TYR A 1038 36.41 31.36 26.22
N PRO A 1039 35.27 31.37 25.51
CA PRO A 1039 34.85 30.20 24.75
C PRO A 1039 35.79 29.82 23.60
N LYS A 1040 36.03 28.52 23.41
CA LYS A 1040 36.92 28.01 22.34
C LYS A 1040 36.45 28.40 20.93
N TYR A 1041 35.13 28.43 20.69
CA TYR A 1041 34.59 28.85 19.41
C TYR A 1041 34.87 30.34 19.11
N CYS A 1042 34.90 31.21 20.12
CA CYS A 1042 35.31 32.61 19.92
C CYS A 1042 36.76 32.71 19.44
N LYS A 1043 37.69 31.94 20.05
CA LYS A 1043 39.09 31.87 19.59
C LYS A 1043 39.20 31.34 18.14
N SER A 1044 38.37 30.34 17.79
CA SER A 1044 38.29 29.80 16.43
C SER A 1044 37.84 30.87 15.42
N ILE A 1045 36.80 31.63 15.74
CA ILE A 1045 36.31 32.75 14.92
C ILE A 1045 37.43 33.76 14.69
N GLU A 1046 38.14 34.18 15.73
CA GLU A 1046 39.23 35.15 15.59
C GLU A 1046 40.36 34.66 14.69
N LYS A 1047 40.72 33.38 14.77
CA LYS A 1047 41.69 32.75 13.87
C LYS A 1047 41.20 32.80 12.42
N TRP A 1048 39.92 32.53 12.19
CA TRP A 1048 39.31 32.66 10.87
C TRP A 1048 39.31 34.11 10.37
N LEU A 1049 38.92 35.08 11.20
CA LEU A 1049 38.93 36.49 10.86
C LEU A 1049 40.33 36.95 10.42
N LYS A 1050 41.39 36.62 11.18
CA LYS A 1050 42.78 36.91 10.81
C LYS A 1050 43.18 36.31 9.46
N LYS A 1051 42.78 35.06 9.20
CA LYS A 1051 43.07 34.40 7.92
C LYS A 1051 42.32 35.04 6.75
N ILE A 1052 41.08 35.47 6.97
CA ILE A 1052 40.27 36.17 5.97
C ILE A 1052 40.88 37.54 5.68
N ASP A 1053 41.33 38.27 6.71
CA ASP A 1053 41.99 39.57 6.56
C ASP A 1053 43.25 39.43 5.70
N LYS A 1054 44.13 38.47 6.02
CA LYS A 1054 45.32 38.18 5.20
C LYS A 1054 44.99 37.80 3.75
N TYR A 1055 43.90 37.07 3.54
CA TYR A 1055 43.46 36.74 2.18
C TYR A 1055 42.90 37.96 1.45
N ASN A 1056 42.14 38.81 2.13
CA ASN A 1056 41.61 40.05 1.56
C ASN A 1056 42.72 41.05 1.26
N GLU A 1057 43.79 41.11 2.06
CA GLU A 1057 45.01 41.86 1.74
C GLU A 1057 45.62 41.39 0.43
N TRP A 1058 45.74 40.07 0.21
CA TRP A 1058 46.20 39.51 -1.07
C TRP A 1058 45.23 39.82 -2.22
N ARG A 1059 43.93 39.69 -1.98
CA ARG A 1059 42.84 39.86 -2.96
C ARG A 1059 42.72 41.31 -3.44
N PHE A 1060 42.86 42.27 -2.52
CA PHE A 1060 42.64 43.70 -2.77
C PHE A 1060 43.95 44.51 -2.75
N LYS A 1061 45.13 43.86 -2.75
CA LYS A 1061 46.45 44.52 -2.65
C LYS A 1061 46.63 45.70 -3.61
N GLU A 1062 46.12 45.59 -4.83
CA GLU A 1062 46.20 46.64 -5.85
C GLU A 1062 45.18 47.77 -5.63
N ASP A 1063 43.97 47.45 -5.16
CA ASP A 1063 42.95 48.45 -4.81
C ASP A 1063 43.35 49.22 -3.55
N LEU A 1064 44.05 48.58 -2.60
CA LEU A 1064 44.62 49.17 -1.38
C LEU A 1064 45.89 50.00 -1.64
N LYS A 1065 46.51 49.89 -2.82
CA LYS A 1065 47.61 50.76 -3.26
C LYS A 1065 47.10 52.00 -4.03
N LYS A 1066 45.89 51.92 -4.60
CA LYS A 1066 45.24 53.00 -5.36
C LYS A 1066 44.38 53.93 -4.48
N LYS A 1067 43.91 53.43 -3.33
CA LYS A 1067 43.34 54.21 -2.23
C LYS A 1067 44.42 54.50 -1.20
#